data_AF-A0A9E5W2W9-F1
#
_entry.id   AF-A0A9E5W2W9-F1
#
_cell.length_a   1.000
_cell.length_b   1.000
_cell.length_c   1.000
_cell.angle_alpha   90.00
_cell.angle_beta   90.00
_cell.angle_gamma   90.00
#
_symmetry.space_group_name_H-M   'P 1'
#
loop_
_entity.id
_entity.type
_entity.pdbx_description
1 polymer ?
#
loop_
_entity_poly.entity_id
_entity_poly.type
_entity_poly.pdbx_seq_one_letter_code
_entity_poly.pdbx_strand_id
1 'polypeptide(L)'
;MKRLRPVYWLAAAVILVLALVAGLMDRALSRFGSASQEGMPVEPKVNNEENSFVDLWFAGDAIFDLSVDRNINGILFSSANNTVRLLDRDRRLRWEKSFTSEPLQAKLSSCGGYLAVGTAGGTLFYMSADQRLWWEAQEAEPFYLLAISDNGRYVAAGRGSEEENNFSLDLYDQNGTLRWSMETGRLEKIYFSGETGQDLLFYSYRQDESVVAGAVSLEGEPLWSEEGVSLAALSRLNNRVAALRGDELLIYDYEGEPVWETRAPFSIAKVLFNPINGNVLIYCNSEGSKENLYYYTAGGELLWIKRIADGSLYTFTADGRYIITSSWRHYKEDYSQMVLLDESGNEINRWEVAMRVEYMVVTGNRRHIVLAGEDGYIDILDLSEFLTSEDTISLQGTYYSPVLWEKPSDTNLVTIYFIGEQGLLVPVSRPVSVTANRVRAAVEELIRGPARDSNLYRSFPKDALVNLLFVEEEGELAIDLLPEAAAMAGTAQTQQALNSLRYTMGCYPEVHEIYLTVEDQLIEIFGDGMILEQPVTPRYWKQPVFLPMLAGGRYYLVPREAGDLGFEQRDINGMLAALIQRLRNLYFVPGDLKLLGLELADGTLKVDLSESLRNLFPESGGEEEKMQAALFLDAIKLTAFKNSDVKKVELLIEGEAWSLPEGYPSLTQSLSGTFYINPEP
;
A
#
# COMPACT_ATOMS: atom_id res chain seq x y z
N MET A 1 52.64 -27.63 -60.49
CA MET A 1 51.57 -28.40 -59.80
C MET A 1 51.64 -28.15 -58.31
N LYS A 2 50.46 -28.00 -57.71
CA LYS A 2 50.15 -27.54 -56.35
C LYS A 2 51.03 -28.17 -55.26
N ARG A 3 51.59 -27.33 -54.40
CA ARG A 3 51.83 -27.67 -52.99
C ARG A 3 51.07 -26.63 -52.17
N LEU A 4 49.92 -27.04 -51.62
CA LEU A 4 49.28 -26.34 -50.52
C LEU A 4 50.33 -26.22 -49.40
N ARG A 5 50.82 -25.01 -49.18
CA ARG A 5 51.77 -24.67 -48.12
C ARG A 5 51.01 -24.63 -46.77
N PRO A 6 51.69 -24.91 -45.64
CA PRO A 6 51.10 -25.36 -44.37
C PRO A 6 50.34 -24.28 -43.56
N VAL A 7 49.89 -23.21 -44.22
CA VAL A 7 49.31 -22.03 -43.56
C VAL A 7 47.88 -22.29 -43.06
N TYR A 8 47.12 -23.16 -43.73
CA TYR A 8 45.74 -23.44 -43.34
C TYR A 8 45.62 -24.32 -42.08
N TRP A 9 46.58 -25.22 -41.84
CA TRP A 9 46.61 -26.01 -40.60
C TRP A 9 47.07 -25.20 -39.39
N LEU A 10 47.98 -24.24 -39.60
CA LEU A 10 48.38 -23.27 -38.57
C LEU A 10 47.24 -22.29 -38.24
N ALA A 11 46.50 -21.80 -39.24
CA ALA A 11 45.35 -20.93 -39.01
C ALA A 11 44.20 -21.67 -38.28
N ALA A 12 43.90 -22.91 -38.66
CA ALA A 12 42.88 -23.71 -37.98
C ALA A 12 43.29 -24.07 -36.55
N ALA A 13 44.56 -24.38 -36.30
CA ALA A 13 45.07 -24.67 -34.95
C ALA A 13 45.08 -23.41 -34.06
N VAL A 14 45.42 -22.24 -34.59
CA VAL A 14 45.38 -20.97 -33.84
C VAL A 14 43.95 -20.57 -33.49
N ILE A 15 42.99 -20.76 -34.40
CA ILE A 15 41.57 -20.47 -34.14
C ILE A 15 41.00 -21.44 -33.09
N LEU A 16 41.38 -22.72 -33.13
CA LEU A 16 40.93 -23.70 -32.13
C LEU A 16 41.53 -23.43 -30.74
N VAL A 17 42.80 -22.99 -30.68
CA VAL A 17 43.46 -22.60 -29.42
C VAL A 17 42.89 -21.28 -28.87
N LEU A 18 42.57 -20.30 -29.73
CA LEU A 18 41.91 -19.06 -29.31
C LEU A 18 40.49 -19.31 -28.80
N ALA A 19 39.73 -20.25 -29.40
CA ALA A 19 38.42 -20.63 -28.91
C ALA A 19 38.49 -21.39 -27.56
N LEU A 20 39.53 -22.20 -27.35
CA LEU A 20 39.78 -22.89 -26.08
C LEU A 20 40.27 -21.94 -24.98
N VAL A 21 41.08 -20.94 -25.32
CA VAL A 21 41.52 -19.90 -24.37
C VAL A 21 40.37 -18.94 -24.03
N ALA A 22 39.52 -18.58 -24.99
CA ALA A 22 38.32 -17.77 -24.75
C ALA A 22 37.29 -18.51 -23.88
N GLY A 23 37.05 -19.81 -24.14
CA GLY A 23 36.15 -20.63 -23.34
C GLY A 23 36.69 -20.96 -21.92
N LEU A 24 38.01 -20.91 -21.72
CA LEU A 24 38.63 -21.03 -20.40
C LEU A 24 38.70 -19.70 -19.65
N MET A 25 38.79 -18.55 -20.33
CA MET A 25 38.64 -17.22 -19.72
C MET A 25 37.21 -16.95 -19.27
N ASP A 26 36.21 -17.34 -20.06
CA ASP A 26 34.79 -17.15 -19.72
C ASP A 26 34.34 -18.03 -18.52
N ARG A 27 34.92 -19.23 -18.40
CA ARG A 27 34.75 -20.12 -17.22
C ARG A 27 35.61 -19.74 -16.01
N ALA A 28 36.67 -18.96 -16.19
CA ALA A 28 37.45 -18.40 -15.10
C ALA A 28 36.84 -17.09 -14.57
N LEU A 29 36.17 -16.31 -15.42
CA LEU A 29 35.45 -15.08 -15.05
C LEU A 29 34.08 -15.34 -14.40
N SER A 30 33.42 -16.47 -14.69
CA SER A 30 32.15 -16.86 -14.05
C SER A 30 32.28 -17.61 -12.71
N ARG A 31 33.52 -17.83 -12.22
CA ARG A 31 33.81 -18.50 -10.93
C ARG A 31 34.40 -17.60 -9.85
N PHE A 32 34.64 -16.33 -10.15
CA PHE A 32 34.77 -15.31 -9.13
C PHE A 32 33.39 -14.66 -9.00
N GLY A 33 32.81 -14.78 -7.79
CA GLY A 33 31.53 -14.17 -7.47
C GLY A 33 31.50 -12.70 -7.86
N SER A 34 30.28 -12.20 -8.07
CA SER A 34 29.97 -10.79 -8.16
C SER A 34 30.68 -10.03 -7.04
N ALA A 35 31.88 -9.55 -7.34
CA ALA A 35 32.51 -8.50 -6.58
C ALA A 35 31.57 -7.32 -6.71
N SER A 36 31.03 -6.89 -5.58
CA SER A 36 30.42 -5.58 -5.39
C SER A 36 31.16 -4.57 -6.25
N GLN A 37 30.44 -3.89 -7.14
CA GLN A 37 30.96 -2.65 -7.69
C GLN A 37 31.08 -1.68 -6.51
N GLU A 38 32.25 -1.62 -5.88
CA GLU A 38 32.68 -0.42 -5.16
C GLU A 38 32.84 0.67 -6.24
N GLY A 39 31.71 1.26 -6.62
CA GLY A 39 31.68 2.53 -7.35
C GLY A 39 32.18 3.65 -6.45
N MET A 40 32.52 4.79 -7.04
CA MET A 40 32.69 6.00 -6.25
C MET A 40 31.41 6.24 -5.42
N PRO A 41 31.53 6.66 -4.15
CA PRO A 41 30.38 7.03 -3.33
C PRO A 41 29.45 7.94 -4.11
N VAL A 42 28.14 7.71 -4.02
CA VAL A 42 27.16 8.60 -4.64
C VAL A 42 27.27 9.92 -3.90
N GLU A 43 27.87 10.90 -4.58
CA GLU A 43 27.94 12.25 -4.07
C GLU A 43 26.54 12.86 -4.12
N PRO A 44 26.12 13.57 -3.06
CA PRO A 44 24.86 14.28 -3.08
C PRO A 44 24.78 15.26 -4.26
N LYS A 45 23.63 15.36 -4.91
CA LYS A 45 23.47 16.22 -6.11
C LYS A 45 23.60 17.70 -5.72
N VAL A 46 24.72 18.36 -6.06
CA VAL A 46 24.92 19.82 -5.90
C VAL A 46 24.56 20.54 -7.21
N ASN A 47 23.55 21.40 -7.20
CA ASN A 47 23.16 22.17 -8.39
C ASN A 47 24.09 23.37 -8.57
N ASN A 48 25.02 23.27 -9.54
CA ASN A 48 25.90 24.37 -9.94
C ASN A 48 25.26 25.19 -11.07
N GLU A 49 24.32 26.08 -10.74
CA GLU A 49 24.01 27.21 -11.61
C GLU A 49 24.14 28.53 -10.85
N GLU A 50 24.84 29.47 -11.49
CA GLU A 50 25.37 30.70 -10.95
C GLU A 50 24.27 31.65 -10.43
N ASN A 51 24.16 31.77 -9.10
CA ASN A 51 24.07 33.02 -8.35
C ASN A 51 24.03 32.73 -6.84
N SER A 52 25.20 32.61 -6.20
CA SER A 52 25.41 32.56 -4.74
C SER A 52 24.30 31.90 -3.89
N PHE A 53 24.26 30.57 -3.88
CA PHE A 53 23.31 29.75 -3.11
C PHE A 53 24.03 28.73 -2.20
N VAL A 54 25.15 29.10 -1.56
CA VAL A 54 25.86 28.16 -0.64
C VAL A 54 25.12 28.00 0.71
N ASP A 55 24.10 28.82 0.98
CA ASP A 55 23.41 28.90 2.28
C ASP A 55 22.08 28.13 2.39
N LEU A 56 21.65 27.37 1.37
CA LEU A 56 20.34 26.66 1.38
C LEU A 56 20.42 25.13 1.46
N TRP A 57 21.63 24.59 1.64
CA TRP A 57 21.91 23.15 1.50
C TRP A 57 22.33 22.46 2.81
N PHE A 58 22.21 23.16 3.94
CA PHE A 58 22.54 22.65 5.26
C PHE A 58 21.48 23.12 6.26
N ALA A 59 21.01 22.26 7.15
CA ALA A 59 20.41 22.75 8.38
C ALA A 59 21.39 23.69 9.13
N GLY A 60 22.70 23.44 8.96
CA GLY A 60 23.82 24.13 9.60
C GLY A 60 24.09 23.60 11.02
N ASP A 61 23.24 22.68 11.48
CA ASP A 61 23.13 22.18 12.84
C ASP A 61 22.46 20.80 12.83
N ALA A 62 22.57 20.08 13.94
CA ALA A 62 21.89 18.80 14.13
C ALA A 62 20.36 18.94 13.97
N ILE A 63 19.76 17.95 13.31
CA ILE A 63 18.31 17.82 13.15
C ILE A 63 17.74 17.14 14.41
N PHE A 64 16.63 17.64 14.93
CA PHE A 64 15.87 16.97 16.00
C PHE A 64 14.87 15.96 15.43
N ASP A 65 14.16 16.36 14.37
CA ASP A 65 13.13 15.53 13.74
C ASP A 65 13.06 15.79 12.23
N LEU A 66 12.70 14.76 11.47
CA LEU A 66 12.54 14.79 10.02
C LEU A 66 11.25 14.06 9.64
N SER A 67 10.39 14.73 8.88
CA SER A 67 9.10 14.23 8.42
C SER A 67 8.91 14.54 6.94
N VAL A 68 8.37 13.60 6.18
CA VAL A 68 8.14 13.74 4.74
C VAL A 68 6.71 13.30 4.42
N ASP A 69 6.04 13.99 3.51
CA ASP A 69 4.72 13.57 3.06
C ASP A 69 4.79 12.42 2.05
N ARG A 70 3.64 11.82 1.76
CA ARG A 70 3.55 10.68 0.85
C ARG A 70 4.04 11.00 -0.56
N ASN A 71 3.80 12.21 -1.05
CA ASN A 71 4.10 12.59 -2.42
C ASN A 71 5.46 13.29 -2.57
N ILE A 72 6.19 13.50 -1.47
CA ILE A 72 7.45 14.28 -1.44
C ILE A 72 7.21 15.73 -1.90
N ASN A 73 6.01 16.25 -1.70
CA ASN A 73 5.74 17.65 -1.93
C ASN A 73 6.37 18.53 -0.83
N GLY A 74 6.63 17.94 0.34
CA GLY A 74 7.12 18.58 1.55
C GLY A 74 8.09 17.70 2.34
N ILE A 75 9.27 18.24 2.63
CA ILE A 75 10.26 17.68 3.55
C ILE A 75 10.38 18.67 4.70
N LEU A 76 9.85 18.29 5.87
CA LEU A 76 9.83 19.10 7.08
C LEU A 76 10.92 18.62 8.04
N PHE A 77 11.72 19.53 8.56
CA PHE A 77 12.67 19.20 9.61
C PHE A 77 12.82 20.33 10.62
N SER A 78 13.13 19.96 11.85
CA SER A 78 13.48 20.87 12.94
C SER A 78 14.96 20.74 13.31
N SER A 79 15.60 21.84 13.67
CA SER A 79 17.06 21.87 13.91
C SER A 79 17.45 22.58 15.20
N ALA A 80 18.67 22.29 15.67
CA ALA A 80 19.20 22.78 16.96
C ALA A 80 19.38 24.30 17.06
N ASN A 81 19.32 25.04 15.94
CA ASN A 81 19.25 26.50 15.92
C ASN A 81 17.84 27.07 16.14
N ASN A 82 16.93 26.28 16.70
CA ASN A 82 15.54 26.63 16.95
C ASN A 82 14.75 27.01 15.68
N THR A 83 15.10 26.45 14.53
CA THR A 83 14.33 26.66 13.29
C THR A 83 13.62 25.40 12.83
N VAL A 84 12.51 25.60 12.14
CA VAL A 84 11.80 24.55 11.40
C VAL A 84 11.67 25.00 9.97
N ARG A 85 12.02 24.10 9.04
CA ARG A 85 12.03 24.36 7.60
C ARG A 85 11.23 23.32 6.86
N LEU A 86 10.49 23.79 5.85
CA LEU A 86 9.78 22.96 4.88
C LEU A 86 10.40 23.17 3.50
N LEU A 87 10.91 22.10 2.90
CA LEU A 87 11.44 22.08 1.54
C LEU A 87 10.48 21.36 0.60
N ASP A 88 10.53 21.65 -0.70
CA ASP A 88 9.92 20.79 -1.73
C ASP A 88 10.88 19.67 -2.21
N ARG A 89 10.42 18.80 -3.12
CA ARG A 89 11.24 17.74 -3.73
C ARG A 89 12.49 18.24 -4.46
N ASP A 90 12.46 19.48 -4.95
CA ASP A 90 13.62 20.09 -5.63
C ASP A 90 14.57 20.72 -4.60
N ARG A 91 14.31 20.48 -3.31
CA ARG A 91 15.05 20.98 -2.14
C ARG A 91 14.99 22.50 -2.01
N ARG A 92 13.93 23.13 -2.54
CA ARG A 92 13.72 24.57 -2.41
C ARG A 92 12.95 24.87 -1.14
N LEU A 93 13.40 25.88 -0.40
CA LEU A 93 12.73 26.34 0.80
C LEU A 93 11.34 26.90 0.46
N ARG A 94 10.31 26.28 1.04
CA ARG A 94 8.90 26.68 0.93
C ARG A 94 8.45 27.52 2.12
N TRP A 95 8.97 27.22 3.30
CA TRP A 95 8.62 27.90 4.54
C TRP A 95 9.71 27.71 5.60
N GLU A 96 9.91 28.72 6.45
CA GLU A 96 10.80 28.70 7.62
C GLU A 96 10.16 29.47 8.77
N LYS A 97 10.32 28.97 10.00
CA LYS A 97 10.00 29.71 11.24
C LYS A 97 11.06 29.44 12.30
N SER A 98 11.46 30.50 13.00
CA SER A 98 12.28 30.42 14.21
C SER A 98 11.40 30.41 15.45
N PHE A 99 11.76 29.56 16.41
CA PHE A 99 11.13 29.44 17.72
C PHE A 99 12.04 30.00 18.81
N THR A 100 11.46 30.35 19.95
CA THR A 100 12.19 30.87 21.11
C THR A 100 12.95 29.79 21.87
N SER A 101 12.56 28.54 21.68
CA SER A 101 13.10 27.33 22.32
C SER A 101 13.21 26.20 21.30
N GLU A 102 13.86 25.10 21.70
CA GLU A 102 14.15 23.96 20.85
C GLU A 102 12.87 23.30 20.31
N PRO A 103 12.70 23.20 18.96
CA PRO A 103 11.61 22.48 18.33
C PRO A 103 11.88 20.97 18.34
N LEU A 104 11.48 20.33 19.45
CA LEU A 104 11.74 18.91 19.73
C LEU A 104 11.14 17.96 18.70
N GLN A 105 9.95 18.26 18.19
CA GLN A 105 9.25 17.46 17.18
C GLN A 105 8.65 18.36 16.11
N ALA A 106 8.72 17.91 14.85
CA ALA A 106 8.10 18.56 13.71
C ALA A 106 7.50 17.50 12.78
N LYS A 107 6.16 17.41 12.76
CA LYS A 107 5.42 16.40 12.01
C LYS A 107 4.68 17.01 10.84
N LEU A 108 4.79 16.35 9.69
CA LEU A 108 4.03 16.65 8.48
C LEU A 108 2.98 15.55 8.28
N SER A 109 1.75 15.96 8.01
CA SER A 109 0.65 15.04 7.67
C SER A 109 0.99 14.22 6.42
N SER A 110 0.46 12.98 6.35
CA SER A 110 0.73 12.09 5.20
C SER A 110 0.28 12.68 3.86
N CYS A 111 -0.73 13.55 3.85
CA CYS A 111 -1.16 14.29 2.66
C CYS A 111 -0.25 15.49 2.31
N GLY A 112 0.64 15.91 3.20
CA GLY A 112 1.53 17.05 3.00
C GLY A 112 0.84 18.41 3.16
N GLY A 113 -0.46 18.43 3.49
CA GLY A 113 -1.26 19.65 3.57
C GLY A 113 -1.17 20.38 4.91
N TYR A 114 -0.60 19.77 5.94
CA TYR A 114 -0.60 20.29 7.31
C TYR A 114 0.64 19.86 8.08
N LEU A 115 1.12 20.72 8.98
CA LEU A 115 2.25 20.45 9.86
C LEU A 115 1.98 20.88 11.30
N ALA A 116 2.68 20.24 12.24
CA ALA A 116 2.67 20.57 13.66
C ALA A 116 4.09 20.56 14.24
N VAL A 117 4.38 21.47 15.17
CA VAL A 117 5.67 21.62 15.84
C VAL A 117 5.47 21.74 17.35
N GLY A 118 6.22 20.96 18.12
CA GLY A 118 6.20 20.98 19.58
C GLY A 118 7.57 21.41 20.09
N THR A 119 7.60 22.33 21.05
CA THR A 119 8.85 22.90 21.56
C THR A 119 9.11 22.58 23.03
N ALA A 120 10.39 22.65 23.41
CA ALA A 120 10.83 22.54 24.80
C ALA A 120 10.28 23.66 25.70
N GLY A 121 9.98 24.83 25.12
CA GLY A 121 9.40 25.98 25.84
C GLY A 121 7.87 25.96 25.92
N GLY A 122 7.21 24.83 25.64
CA GLY A 122 5.76 24.68 25.78
C GLY A 122 4.94 25.31 24.66
N THR A 123 5.52 25.51 23.48
CA THR A 123 4.80 25.97 22.30
C THR A 123 4.35 24.78 21.45
N LEU A 124 3.06 24.69 21.15
CA LEU A 124 2.50 23.82 20.12
C LEU A 124 2.01 24.69 18.95
N PHE A 125 2.68 24.57 17.80
CA PHE A 125 2.36 25.31 16.60
C PHE A 125 1.76 24.38 15.54
N TYR A 126 0.74 24.85 14.83
CA TYR A 126 0.12 24.12 13.73
C TYR A 126 -0.13 25.05 12.55
N MET A 127 -0.02 24.53 11.34
CA MET A 127 -0.23 25.30 10.12
C MET A 127 -0.64 24.41 8.93
N SER A 128 -1.52 24.92 8.07
CA SER A 128 -1.75 24.36 6.74
C SER A 128 -0.63 24.75 5.78
N ALA A 129 -0.24 23.86 4.87
CA ALA A 129 0.85 24.09 3.92
C ALA A 129 0.61 25.29 2.98
N ASP A 130 -0.66 25.65 2.74
CA ASP A 130 -1.05 26.87 2.00
C ASP A 130 -1.04 28.15 2.85
N GLN A 131 -0.69 28.03 4.14
CA GLN A 131 -0.57 29.08 5.14
C GLN A 131 -1.87 29.85 5.43
N ARG A 132 -3.03 29.34 5.00
CA ARG A 132 -4.34 29.98 5.24
C ARG A 132 -4.90 29.71 6.63
N LEU A 133 -4.48 28.62 7.27
CA LEU A 133 -4.89 28.22 8.61
C LEU A 133 -3.63 28.00 9.44
N TRP A 134 -3.57 28.65 10.61
CA TRP A 134 -2.52 28.39 11.60
C TRP A 134 -2.98 28.81 12.99
N TRP A 135 -2.39 28.19 14.01
CA TRP A 135 -2.59 28.56 15.41
C TRP A 135 -1.36 28.17 16.23
N GLU A 136 -1.29 28.73 17.43
CA GLU A 136 -0.24 28.47 18.40
C GLU A 136 -0.86 28.37 19.79
N ALA A 137 -0.59 27.27 20.49
CA ALA A 137 -0.92 27.09 21.90
C ALA A 137 0.37 27.22 22.72
N GLN A 138 0.27 27.86 23.88
CA GLN A 138 1.38 28.08 24.78
C GLN A 138 1.02 27.57 26.17
N GLU A 139 1.79 26.60 26.63
CA GLU A 139 1.67 25.98 27.95
C GLU A 139 2.95 26.20 28.76
N ALA A 140 2.92 25.85 30.05
CA ALA A 140 4.09 25.94 30.91
C ALA A 140 5.08 24.79 30.64
N GLU A 141 4.55 23.60 30.36
CA GLU A 141 5.34 22.39 30.17
C GLU A 141 5.69 22.13 28.68
N PRO A 142 6.83 21.47 28.40
CA PRO A 142 7.22 21.08 27.05
C PRO A 142 6.19 20.24 26.30
N PHE A 143 6.08 20.47 24.99
CA PHE A 143 5.45 19.52 24.06
C PHE A 143 6.55 18.65 23.43
N TYR A 144 6.75 17.45 23.98
CA TYR A 144 7.94 16.63 23.70
C TYR A 144 7.70 15.47 22.72
N LEU A 145 6.45 15.13 22.43
CA LEU A 145 6.09 14.06 21.48
C LEU A 145 4.85 14.46 20.70
N LEU A 146 4.88 14.34 19.38
CA LEU A 146 3.75 14.71 18.53
C LEU A 146 3.36 13.58 17.56
N ALA A 147 2.08 13.51 17.26
CA ALA A 147 1.54 12.83 16.08
C ALA A 147 0.51 13.74 15.40
N ILE A 148 0.41 13.65 14.09
CA ILE A 148 -0.61 14.33 13.28
C ILE A 148 -1.36 13.29 12.46
N SER A 149 -2.68 13.43 12.35
CA SER A 149 -3.47 12.52 11.52
C SER A 149 -3.09 12.65 10.03
N ASP A 150 -3.32 11.61 9.24
CA ASP A 150 -2.95 11.56 7.81
C ASP A 150 -3.44 12.78 7.00
N ASN A 151 -4.61 13.29 7.37
CA ASN A 151 -5.29 14.44 6.76
C ASN A 151 -5.16 15.75 7.55
N GLY A 152 -4.40 15.78 8.64
CA GLY A 152 -4.20 16.96 9.49
C GLY A 152 -5.40 17.40 10.33
N ARG A 153 -6.52 16.67 10.33
CA ARG A 153 -7.71 17.03 11.15
C ARG A 153 -7.42 17.06 12.65
N TYR A 154 -6.45 16.27 13.11
CA TYR A 154 -6.12 16.13 14.53
C TYR A 154 -4.62 16.13 14.77
N VAL A 155 -4.23 16.69 15.92
CA VAL A 155 -2.87 16.65 16.46
C VAL A 155 -2.93 16.08 17.87
N ALA A 156 -2.20 15.00 18.10
CA ALA A 156 -2.01 14.43 19.44
C ALA A 156 -0.64 14.85 19.96
N ALA A 157 -0.59 15.32 21.20
CA ALA A 157 0.61 15.90 21.79
C ALA A 157 0.84 15.34 23.19
N GLY A 158 2.05 14.85 23.43
CA GLY A 158 2.56 14.58 24.75
C GLY A 158 3.11 15.85 25.37
N ARG A 159 2.50 16.30 26.46
CA ARG A 159 2.90 17.47 27.23
C ARG A 159 3.32 17.06 28.63
N GLY A 160 4.36 17.69 29.18
CA GLY A 160 4.79 17.41 30.54
C GLY A 160 6.26 17.63 30.82
N SER A 161 6.59 17.59 32.11
CA SER A 161 7.92 17.86 32.64
C SER A 161 8.35 16.79 33.64
N GLU A 162 9.61 16.36 33.54
CA GLU A 162 10.24 15.50 34.54
C GLU A 162 10.37 16.20 35.91
N GLU A 163 10.47 17.53 35.94
CA GLU A 163 10.62 18.30 37.18
C GLU A 163 9.34 18.28 38.02
N GLU A 164 8.18 18.33 37.35
CA GLU A 164 6.86 18.36 37.99
C GLU A 164 6.22 16.97 38.06
N ASN A 165 6.78 15.99 37.34
CA ASN A 165 6.24 14.64 37.18
C ASN A 165 4.75 14.65 36.76
N ASN A 166 4.38 15.62 35.91
CA ASN A 166 3.07 15.74 35.30
C ASN A 166 3.20 15.45 33.80
N PHE A 167 2.50 14.44 33.31
CA PHE A 167 2.46 14.14 31.87
C PHE A 167 1.01 13.97 31.42
N SER A 168 0.71 14.48 30.24
CA SER A 168 -0.59 14.34 29.62
C SER A 168 -0.48 14.01 28.13
N LEU A 169 -1.49 13.31 27.65
CA LEU A 169 -1.80 13.15 26.24
C LEU A 169 -2.95 14.10 25.91
N ASP A 170 -2.67 15.09 25.06
CA ASP A 170 -3.62 16.13 24.66
C ASP A 170 -4.00 15.93 23.19
N LEU A 171 -5.29 16.01 22.86
CA LEU A 171 -5.77 15.95 21.47
C LEU A 171 -6.38 17.30 21.05
N TYR A 172 -5.82 17.88 20.00
CA TYR A 172 -6.29 19.12 19.39
C TYR A 172 -6.95 18.83 18.04
N ASP A 173 -8.00 19.59 17.71
CA ASP A 173 -8.53 19.64 16.35
C ASP A 173 -7.74 20.61 15.45
N GLN A 174 -8.00 20.57 14.14
CA GLN A 174 -7.36 21.44 13.15
C GLN A 174 -7.55 22.95 13.42
N ASN A 175 -8.54 23.35 14.23
CA ASN A 175 -8.79 24.75 14.58
C ASN A 175 -8.05 25.19 15.85
N GLY A 176 -7.30 24.29 16.49
CA GLY A 176 -6.56 24.54 17.73
C GLY A 176 -7.40 24.39 18.98
N THR A 177 -8.59 23.78 18.88
CA THR A 177 -9.41 23.49 20.06
C THR A 177 -8.93 22.20 20.72
N LEU A 178 -8.56 22.28 22.00
CA LEU A 178 -8.32 21.10 22.83
C LEU A 178 -9.63 20.32 22.99
N ARG A 179 -9.66 19.09 22.47
CA ARG A 179 -10.82 18.20 22.49
C ARG A 179 -10.92 17.46 23.81
N TRP A 180 -9.80 16.90 24.25
CA TRP A 180 -9.65 16.24 25.54
C TRP A 180 -8.16 16.21 25.92
N SER A 181 -7.94 15.99 27.21
CA SER A 181 -6.62 15.77 27.81
C SER A 181 -6.73 14.60 28.77
N MET A 182 -5.75 13.70 28.72
CA MET A 182 -5.68 12.51 29.57
C MET A 182 -4.36 12.53 30.34
N GLU A 183 -4.43 12.41 31.67
CA GLU A 183 -3.23 12.25 32.50
C GLU A 183 -2.59 10.88 32.22
N THR A 184 -1.26 10.89 32.03
CA THR A 184 -0.46 9.71 31.66
C THR A 184 0.89 9.76 32.39
N GLY A 185 1.71 8.72 32.22
CA GLY A 185 3.16 8.83 32.45
C GLY A 185 3.86 9.47 31.24
N ARG A 186 5.21 9.44 31.21
CA ARG A 186 5.95 9.98 30.06
C ARG A 186 5.66 9.15 28.81
N LEU A 187 5.05 9.78 27.80
CA LEU A 187 4.70 9.11 26.56
C LEU A 187 5.95 8.67 25.80
N GLU A 188 5.93 7.42 25.34
CA GLU A 188 6.97 6.84 24.49
C GLU A 188 6.56 6.92 23.02
N LYS A 189 5.29 6.64 22.70
CA LYS A 189 4.78 6.59 21.32
C LYS A 189 3.32 7.02 21.22
N ILE A 190 2.98 7.61 20.08
CA ILE A 190 1.63 7.98 19.69
C ILE A 190 1.45 7.63 18.21
N TYR A 191 0.36 6.96 17.86
CA TYR A 191 0.01 6.61 16.49
C TYR A 191 -1.47 6.87 16.24
N PHE A 192 -1.80 7.58 15.15
CA PHE A 192 -3.16 7.62 14.63
C PHE A 192 -3.44 6.37 13.79
N SER A 193 -4.65 5.82 13.88
CA SER A 193 -5.16 4.93 12.85
C SER A 193 -5.20 5.66 11.51
N GLY A 194 -4.88 4.98 10.40
CA GLY A 194 -4.88 5.59 9.06
C GLY A 194 -6.25 6.16 8.65
N GLU A 195 -6.34 6.82 7.49
CA GLU A 195 -7.58 7.51 7.04
C GLU A 195 -8.86 6.67 6.97
N THR A 196 -8.75 5.34 6.92
CA THR A 196 -9.89 4.41 6.91
C THR A 196 -10.05 3.63 8.22
N GLY A 197 -9.27 3.96 9.25
CA GLY A 197 -9.37 3.40 10.59
C GLY A 197 -10.65 3.87 11.31
N GLN A 198 -10.91 3.28 12.48
CA GLN A 198 -12.07 3.62 13.33
C GLN A 198 -11.90 4.97 14.06
N ASP A 199 -11.12 5.91 13.53
CA ASP A 199 -10.75 7.15 14.22
C ASP A 199 -10.20 6.84 15.63
N LEU A 200 -9.07 6.12 15.68
CA LEU A 200 -8.40 5.69 16.90
C LEU A 200 -7.01 6.32 17.05
N LEU A 201 -6.61 6.48 18.30
CA LEU A 201 -5.27 6.88 18.72
C LEU A 201 -4.69 5.79 19.61
N PHE A 202 -3.56 5.22 19.20
CA PHE A 202 -2.78 4.28 19.99
C PHE A 202 -1.65 5.03 20.68
N TYR A 203 -1.38 4.70 21.94
CA TYR A 203 -0.32 5.32 22.71
C TYR A 203 0.39 4.31 23.60
N SER A 204 1.64 4.60 23.95
CA SER A 204 2.27 3.98 25.11
C SER A 204 3.00 5.02 25.94
N TYR A 205 2.97 4.84 27.25
CA TYR A 205 3.66 5.70 28.22
C TYR A 205 4.36 4.88 29.28
N ARG A 206 5.40 5.46 29.87
CA ARG A 206 6.13 4.90 31.00
C ARG A 206 5.72 5.59 32.29
N GLN A 207 5.40 4.79 33.30
CA GLN A 207 5.15 5.23 34.65
C GLN A 207 5.99 4.36 35.60
N ASP A 208 6.90 5.00 36.34
CA ASP A 208 7.89 4.31 37.16
C ASP A 208 8.69 3.26 36.33
N GLU A 209 8.62 1.98 36.71
CA GLU A 209 9.27 0.86 36.02
C GLU A 209 8.32 0.10 35.08
N SER A 210 7.08 0.57 34.91
CA SER A 210 6.07 -0.07 34.06
C SER A 210 5.78 0.75 32.81
N VAL A 211 5.56 0.05 31.70
CA VAL A 211 5.08 0.66 30.45
C VAL A 211 3.65 0.22 30.24
N VAL A 212 2.79 1.14 29.86
CA VAL A 212 1.38 0.88 29.53
C VAL A 212 1.17 1.25 28.07
N ALA A 213 0.54 0.36 27.32
CA ALA A 213 0.05 0.63 25.97
C ALA A 213 -1.48 0.68 25.99
N GLY A 214 -2.09 1.46 25.10
CA GLY A 214 -3.54 1.56 25.02
C GLY A 214 -4.03 2.15 23.71
N ALA A 215 -5.36 2.12 23.56
CA ALA A 215 -6.07 2.79 22.48
C ALA A 215 -7.22 3.63 23.04
N VAL A 216 -7.44 4.78 22.42
CA VAL A 216 -8.51 5.73 22.75
C VAL A 216 -9.14 6.23 21.45
N SER A 217 -10.45 6.49 21.45
CA SER A 217 -11.12 7.13 20.32
C SER A 217 -10.73 8.60 20.20
N LEU A 218 -10.96 9.22 19.05
CA LEU A 218 -10.76 10.66 18.89
C LEU A 218 -11.74 11.51 19.73
N GLU A 219 -12.82 10.91 20.23
CA GLU A 219 -13.75 11.50 21.20
C GLU A 219 -13.24 11.42 22.64
N GLY A 220 -12.19 10.65 22.91
CA GLY A 220 -11.60 10.48 24.26
C GLY A 220 -12.17 9.28 25.03
N GLU A 221 -12.87 8.36 24.36
CA GLU A 221 -13.36 7.14 24.98
C GLU A 221 -12.25 6.08 24.98
N PRO A 222 -11.82 5.54 26.14
CA PRO A 222 -10.80 4.50 26.17
C PRO A 222 -11.36 3.17 25.64
N LEU A 223 -10.63 2.54 24.72
CA LEU A 223 -11.00 1.22 24.18
C LEU A 223 -10.36 0.09 25.00
N TRP A 224 -9.04 0.12 25.12
CA TRP A 224 -8.27 -0.88 25.88
C TRP A 224 -6.96 -0.30 26.41
N SER A 225 -6.42 -0.96 27.43
CA SER A 225 -5.12 -0.64 28.03
C SER A 225 -4.46 -1.93 28.54
N GLU A 226 -3.16 -2.07 28.31
CA GLU A 226 -2.38 -3.23 28.73
C GLU A 226 -1.07 -2.79 29.41
N GLU A 227 -0.85 -3.31 30.62
CA GLU A 227 0.36 -3.05 31.40
C GLU A 227 1.50 -4.01 30.99
N GLY A 228 2.73 -3.52 31.12
CA GLY A 228 3.95 -4.26 30.78
C GLY A 228 4.22 -4.37 29.28
N VAL A 229 3.58 -3.53 28.46
CA VAL A 229 3.66 -3.57 27.00
C VAL A 229 3.96 -2.17 26.45
N SER A 230 4.94 -2.07 25.54
CA SER A 230 5.27 -0.83 24.82
C SER A 230 4.89 -0.96 23.35
N LEU A 231 4.32 0.07 22.74
CA LEU A 231 4.01 0.03 21.32
C LEU A 231 5.29 -0.06 20.48
N ALA A 232 5.23 -0.74 19.34
CA ALA A 232 6.37 -0.98 18.45
C ALA A 232 6.16 -0.32 17.09
N ALA A 233 5.03 -0.64 16.44
CA ALA A 233 4.65 -0.16 15.12
C ALA A 233 3.13 -0.30 14.90
N LEU A 234 2.60 0.42 13.91
CA LEU A 234 1.21 0.33 13.47
C LEU A 234 1.16 -0.02 11.98
N SER A 235 0.29 -0.95 11.60
CA SER A 235 0.01 -1.28 10.21
C SER A 235 -1.15 -0.42 9.67
N ARG A 236 -0.91 0.25 8.53
CA ARG A 236 -1.90 1.15 7.90
C ARG A 236 -3.01 0.42 7.13
N LEU A 237 -2.80 -0.85 6.75
CA LEU A 237 -3.74 -1.60 5.91
C LEU A 237 -4.78 -2.40 6.69
N ASN A 238 -4.35 -3.01 7.79
CA ASN A 238 -5.16 -3.97 8.55
C ASN A 238 -5.37 -3.54 10.01
N ASN A 239 -5.02 -2.29 10.35
CA ASN A 239 -5.11 -1.71 11.69
C ASN A 239 -4.50 -2.61 12.78
N ARG A 240 -3.44 -3.34 12.45
CA ARG A 240 -2.72 -4.17 13.43
C ARG A 240 -1.68 -3.35 14.15
N VAL A 241 -1.53 -3.64 15.43
CA VAL A 241 -0.59 -2.98 16.32
C VAL A 241 0.46 -4.00 16.74
N ALA A 242 1.73 -3.68 16.51
CA ALA A 242 2.83 -4.43 17.09
C ALA A 242 3.21 -3.79 18.42
N ALA A 243 3.40 -4.61 19.44
CA ALA A 243 3.84 -4.18 20.75
C ALA A 243 4.89 -5.15 21.33
N LEU A 244 5.62 -4.71 22.34
CA LEU A 244 6.75 -5.43 22.92
C LEU A 244 6.57 -5.64 24.42
N ARG A 245 6.86 -6.86 24.87
CA ARG A 245 7.00 -7.23 26.28
C ARG A 245 8.37 -7.87 26.49
N GLY A 246 9.37 -7.06 26.83
CA GLY A 246 10.76 -7.52 26.89
C GLY A 246 11.28 -7.93 25.50
N ASP A 247 11.56 -9.21 25.32
CA ASP A 247 11.97 -9.84 24.04
C ASP A 247 10.81 -10.49 23.27
N GLU A 248 9.58 -10.35 23.77
CA GLU A 248 8.37 -10.84 23.10
C GLU A 248 7.78 -9.78 22.18
N LEU A 249 7.44 -10.19 20.96
CA LEU A 249 6.63 -9.44 20.01
C LEU A 249 5.19 -9.92 20.11
N LEU A 250 4.28 -8.97 20.34
CA LEU A 250 2.84 -9.17 20.43
C LEU A 250 2.17 -8.43 19.27
N ILE A 251 1.34 -9.09 18.48
CA ILE A 251 0.55 -8.47 17.41
C ILE A 251 -0.92 -8.48 17.83
N TYR A 252 -1.50 -7.30 17.96
CA TYR A 252 -2.91 -7.09 18.26
C TYR A 252 -3.67 -6.64 17.01
N ASP A 253 -4.98 -6.89 17.00
CA ASP A 253 -5.89 -6.13 16.15
C ASP A 253 -6.21 -4.76 16.78
N TYR A 254 -7.11 -4.00 16.15
CA TYR A 254 -7.46 -2.66 16.61
C TYR A 254 -8.34 -2.68 17.88
N GLU A 255 -9.01 -3.80 18.18
CA GLU A 255 -9.85 -3.98 19.37
C GLU A 255 -9.00 -4.37 20.59
N GLY A 256 -7.72 -4.66 20.39
CA GLY A 256 -6.80 -5.08 21.43
C GLY A 256 -6.77 -6.59 21.63
N GLU A 257 -7.34 -7.36 20.71
CA GLU A 257 -7.29 -8.82 20.78
C GLU A 257 -5.98 -9.35 20.16
N PRO A 258 -5.31 -10.32 20.81
CA PRO A 258 -4.05 -10.86 20.30
C PRO A 258 -4.29 -11.70 19.05
N VAL A 259 -3.61 -11.34 17.97
CA VAL A 259 -3.61 -12.10 16.69
C VAL A 259 -2.57 -13.21 16.75
N TRP A 260 -1.34 -12.88 17.15
CA TRP A 260 -0.26 -13.84 17.39
C TRP A 260 0.87 -13.21 18.20
N GLU A 261 1.72 -14.06 18.79
CA GLU A 261 2.89 -13.65 19.55
C GLU A 261 4.10 -14.52 19.21
N THR A 262 5.30 -13.98 19.41
CA THR A 262 6.54 -14.75 19.29
C THR A 262 7.62 -14.17 20.21
N ARG A 263 8.54 -15.02 20.66
CA ARG A 263 9.71 -14.58 21.43
C ARG A 263 10.92 -14.47 20.52
N ALA A 264 11.50 -13.28 20.45
CA ALA A 264 12.73 -13.07 19.71
C ALA A 264 13.93 -13.64 20.50
N PRO A 265 15.00 -14.10 19.82
CA PRO A 265 16.19 -14.63 20.49
C PRO A 265 17.02 -13.55 21.21
N PHE A 266 16.79 -12.27 20.90
CA PHE A 266 17.47 -11.13 21.50
C PHE A 266 16.49 -9.96 21.66
N SER A 267 16.89 -8.94 22.43
CA SER A 267 16.08 -7.74 22.63
C SER A 267 15.70 -7.09 21.30
N ILE A 268 14.41 -6.93 21.06
CA ILE A 268 13.88 -6.28 19.87
C ILE A 268 14.13 -4.78 19.99
N ALA A 269 14.81 -4.18 19.01
CA ALA A 269 15.07 -2.75 19.01
C ALA A 269 14.04 -1.98 18.17
N LYS A 270 13.57 -2.59 17.07
CA LYS A 270 12.62 -1.96 16.16
C LYS A 270 11.77 -3.02 15.44
N VAL A 271 10.57 -2.63 15.07
CA VAL A 271 9.57 -3.43 14.36
C VAL A 271 9.01 -2.59 13.24
N LEU A 272 8.76 -3.19 12.08
CA LEU A 272 8.07 -2.57 10.94
C LEU A 272 7.07 -3.55 10.35
N PHE A 273 5.91 -3.03 9.95
CA PHE A 273 5.01 -3.74 9.05
C PHE A 273 5.37 -3.42 7.60
N ASN A 274 5.35 -4.44 6.75
CA ASN A 274 5.36 -4.25 5.31
C ASN A 274 4.08 -3.49 4.91
N PRO A 275 4.20 -2.37 4.18
CA PRO A 275 3.09 -1.47 3.90
C PRO A 275 2.02 -2.05 2.98
N ILE A 276 2.27 -3.19 2.33
CA ILE A 276 1.36 -3.82 1.34
C ILE A 276 0.75 -5.13 1.84
N ASN A 277 1.55 -6.01 2.44
CA ASN A 277 1.05 -7.33 2.86
C ASN A 277 0.94 -7.50 4.39
N GLY A 278 1.43 -6.53 5.17
CA GLY A 278 1.37 -6.59 6.64
C GLY A 278 2.29 -7.63 7.28
N ASN A 279 3.22 -8.21 6.53
CA ASN A 279 4.32 -9.02 7.09
C ASN A 279 5.17 -8.17 8.05
N VAL A 280 5.84 -8.80 9.00
CA VAL A 280 6.52 -8.11 10.11
C VAL A 280 8.02 -8.31 10.05
N LEU A 281 8.76 -7.20 9.99
CA LEU A 281 10.22 -7.18 10.03
C LEU A 281 10.69 -6.67 11.38
N ILE A 282 11.46 -7.49 12.09
CA ILE A 282 12.05 -7.12 13.38
C ILE A 282 13.57 -7.09 13.31
N TYR A 283 14.15 -6.09 13.96
CA TYR A 283 15.57 -5.99 14.18
C TYR A 283 15.87 -6.14 15.67
N CYS A 284 16.84 -7.01 15.99
CA CYS A 284 17.21 -7.33 17.35
C CYS A 284 18.65 -6.90 17.65
N ASN A 285 18.85 -6.26 18.81
CA ASN A 285 20.18 -5.90 19.29
C ASN A 285 20.90 -7.17 19.75
N SER A 286 21.87 -7.61 18.96
CA SER A 286 22.58 -8.86 19.20
C SER A 286 24.06 -8.70 18.89
N GLU A 287 24.78 -8.09 19.83
CA GLU A 287 26.23 -7.88 19.70
C GLU A 287 26.95 -9.20 19.43
N GLY A 288 27.64 -9.28 18.28
CA GLY A 288 28.41 -10.47 17.88
C GLY A 288 27.58 -11.66 17.37
N SER A 289 26.25 -11.53 17.27
CA SER A 289 25.41 -12.55 16.64
C SER A 289 25.59 -12.59 15.13
N LYS A 290 25.34 -13.77 14.55
CA LYS A 290 25.29 -13.93 13.09
C LYS A 290 23.93 -13.55 12.50
N GLU A 291 22.93 -13.21 13.32
CA GLU A 291 21.55 -13.02 12.90
C GLU A 291 20.90 -11.93 13.75
N ASN A 292 20.37 -10.90 13.11
CA ASN A 292 19.75 -9.76 13.79
C ASN A 292 18.53 -9.17 13.08
N LEU A 293 18.20 -9.64 11.87
CA LEU A 293 17.01 -9.23 11.12
C LEU A 293 16.15 -10.45 10.83
N TYR A 294 14.88 -10.40 11.23
CA TYR A 294 13.94 -11.52 11.11
C TYR A 294 12.67 -11.04 10.43
N TYR A 295 12.18 -11.79 9.46
CA TYR A 295 10.98 -11.44 8.69
C TYR A 295 9.91 -12.52 8.85
N TYR A 296 8.71 -12.11 9.27
CA TYR A 296 7.57 -12.97 9.55
C TYR A 296 6.43 -12.66 8.60
N THR A 297 5.61 -13.67 8.28
CA THR A 297 4.32 -13.44 7.64
C THR A 297 3.42 -12.61 8.54
N ALA A 298 2.38 -12.01 7.96
CA ALA A 298 1.31 -11.40 8.73
C ALA A 298 0.63 -12.39 9.71
N GLY A 299 0.75 -13.71 9.49
CA GLY A 299 0.24 -14.75 10.37
C GLY A 299 1.21 -15.24 11.46
N GLY A 300 2.43 -14.70 11.54
CA GLY A 300 3.42 -15.07 12.55
C GLY A 300 4.37 -16.21 12.17
N GLU A 301 4.33 -16.68 10.92
CA GLU A 301 5.28 -17.68 10.43
C GLU A 301 6.61 -17.02 10.04
N LEU A 302 7.74 -17.53 10.53
CA LEU A 302 9.05 -17.01 10.16
C LEU A 302 9.39 -17.35 8.70
N LEU A 303 9.62 -16.34 7.87
CA LEU A 303 10.00 -16.49 6.46
C LEU A 303 11.51 -16.69 6.29
N TRP A 304 12.31 -15.79 6.87
CA TRP A 304 13.77 -15.87 6.80
C TRP A 304 14.45 -15.06 7.90
N ILE A 305 15.74 -15.33 8.08
CA ILE A 305 16.63 -14.64 9.03
C ILE A 305 17.86 -14.16 8.26
N LYS A 306 18.33 -12.95 8.56
CA LYS A 306 19.51 -12.35 7.94
C LYS A 306 20.39 -11.59 8.93
N ARG A 307 21.65 -11.43 8.54
CA ARG A 307 22.59 -10.49 9.15
C ARG A 307 22.61 -9.16 8.40
N ILE A 308 22.41 -8.08 9.14
CA ILE A 308 22.75 -6.72 8.71
C ILE A 308 23.72 -6.11 9.72
N ALA A 309 24.32 -4.97 9.36
CA ALA A 309 25.26 -4.28 10.22
C ALA A 309 24.60 -3.84 11.55
N ASP A 310 25.37 -3.86 12.64
CA ASP A 310 24.84 -3.42 13.94
C ASP A 310 24.56 -1.92 13.94
N GLY A 311 23.40 -1.56 14.51
CA GLY A 311 22.90 -0.19 14.51
C GLY A 311 22.40 0.28 13.14
N SER A 312 22.12 -0.64 12.22
CA SER A 312 21.53 -0.28 10.93
C SER A 312 20.18 0.39 11.08
N LEU A 313 19.98 1.51 10.38
CA LEU A 313 18.65 1.94 10.00
C LEU A 313 18.11 0.96 8.97
N TYR A 314 16.79 0.76 8.96
CA TYR A 314 16.14 -0.06 7.95
C TYR A 314 14.68 0.35 7.76
N THR A 315 14.17 0.09 6.56
CA THR A 315 12.81 0.42 6.17
C THR A 315 12.37 -0.34 4.91
N PHE A 316 11.06 -0.43 4.66
CA PHE A 316 10.50 -0.94 3.41
C PHE A 316 10.35 0.17 2.36
N THR A 317 10.43 -0.15 1.07
CA THR A 317 9.89 0.74 0.03
C THR A 317 8.37 0.87 0.16
N ALA A 318 7.79 1.93 -0.39
CA ALA A 318 6.35 2.20 -0.31
C ALA A 318 5.46 1.07 -0.88
N ASP A 319 5.98 0.36 -1.87
CA ASP A 319 5.35 -0.81 -2.50
C ASP A 319 5.66 -2.12 -1.77
N GLY A 320 6.39 -2.07 -0.66
CA GLY A 320 6.72 -3.22 0.18
C GLY A 320 7.64 -4.26 -0.47
N ARG A 321 8.12 -4.04 -1.71
CA ARG A 321 8.90 -5.03 -2.46
C ARG A 321 10.35 -5.14 -2.00
N TYR A 322 10.90 -4.05 -1.47
CA TYR A 322 12.30 -3.98 -1.09
C TYR A 322 12.49 -3.51 0.34
N ILE A 323 13.58 -3.96 0.95
CA ILE A 323 14.05 -3.49 2.25
C ILE A 323 15.36 -2.75 2.04
N ILE A 324 15.42 -1.52 2.53
CA ILE A 324 16.62 -0.69 2.48
C ILE A 324 17.21 -0.68 3.87
N THR A 325 18.52 -0.91 3.96
CA THR A 325 19.26 -0.80 5.22
C THR A 325 20.41 0.18 5.04
N SER A 326 20.73 0.92 6.10
CA SER A 326 21.82 1.88 6.13
C SER A 326 22.65 1.67 7.40
N SER A 327 23.97 1.69 7.31
CA SER A 327 24.85 1.69 8.49
C SER A 327 26.11 2.48 8.24
N TRP A 328 26.47 3.32 9.21
CA TRP A 328 27.74 4.05 9.23
C TRP A 328 28.77 3.43 10.20
N ARG A 329 28.34 2.58 11.16
CA ARG A 329 29.17 2.12 12.29
C ARG A 329 30.30 1.14 11.93
N HIS A 330 30.29 0.58 10.73
CA HIS A 330 31.27 -0.42 10.30
C HIS A 330 32.34 0.10 9.33
N TYR A 331 32.33 1.41 8.99
CA TYR A 331 33.23 2.01 7.98
C TYR A 331 33.63 3.47 8.29
N LYS A 332 34.44 4.09 7.42
CA LYS A 332 35.08 5.43 7.58
C LYS A 332 34.09 6.50 8.07
N GLU A 333 34.58 7.42 8.91
CA GLU A 333 33.78 8.42 9.67
C GLU A 333 32.78 9.25 8.83
N ASP A 334 32.96 9.37 7.51
CA ASP A 334 32.17 10.24 6.63
C ASP A 334 31.18 9.52 5.69
N TYR A 335 31.04 8.19 5.77
CA TYR A 335 30.23 7.42 4.81
C TYR A 335 29.23 6.48 5.47
N SER A 336 28.09 6.30 4.83
CA SER A 336 27.11 5.27 5.18
C SER A 336 27.00 4.25 4.07
N GLN A 337 27.08 2.98 4.46
CA GLN A 337 26.81 1.89 3.55
C GLN A 337 25.30 1.66 3.47
N MET A 338 24.79 1.61 2.26
CA MET A 338 23.40 1.30 1.93
C MET A 338 23.33 -0.10 1.32
N VAL A 339 22.32 -0.87 1.69
CA VAL A 339 22.05 -2.20 1.13
C VAL A 339 20.57 -2.31 0.80
N LEU A 340 20.27 -2.71 -0.44
CA LEU A 340 18.91 -2.98 -0.92
C LEU A 340 18.69 -4.48 -0.98
N LEU A 341 17.62 -4.94 -0.35
CA LEU A 341 17.22 -6.33 -0.30
C LEU A 341 15.88 -6.54 -0.99
N ASP A 342 15.68 -7.71 -1.60
CA ASP A 342 14.36 -8.17 -2.03
C ASP A 342 13.53 -8.66 -0.82
N GLU A 343 12.25 -8.97 -1.06
CA GLU A 343 11.33 -9.51 -0.04
C GLU A 343 11.79 -10.87 0.51
N SER A 344 12.60 -11.64 -0.24
CA SER A 344 13.19 -12.91 0.20
C SER A 344 14.47 -12.72 1.02
N GLY A 345 14.89 -11.47 1.25
CA GLY A 345 16.10 -11.13 1.98
C GLY A 345 17.37 -11.29 1.15
N ASN A 346 17.32 -11.50 -0.16
CA ASN A 346 18.53 -11.49 -1.00
C ASN A 346 19.01 -10.07 -1.21
N GLU A 347 20.33 -9.88 -1.27
CA GLU A 347 20.91 -8.58 -1.58
C GLU A 347 20.86 -8.33 -3.08
N ILE A 348 20.16 -7.26 -3.47
CA ILE A 348 20.07 -6.80 -4.85
C ILE A 348 21.25 -5.89 -5.16
N ASN A 349 21.49 -4.92 -4.27
CA ASN A 349 22.51 -3.90 -4.48
C ASN A 349 23.09 -3.39 -3.16
N ARG A 350 24.31 -2.83 -3.25
CA ARG A 350 25.06 -2.22 -2.16
C ARG A 350 25.85 -1.04 -2.69
N TRP A 351 25.70 0.11 -2.05
CA TRP A 351 26.41 1.33 -2.42
C TRP A 351 26.77 2.13 -1.18
N GLU A 352 27.55 3.19 -1.35
CA GLU A 352 27.93 4.12 -0.30
C GLU A 352 27.37 5.50 -0.60
N VAL A 353 26.90 6.17 0.44
CA VAL A 353 26.52 7.58 0.40
C VAL A 353 27.55 8.34 1.24
N ALA A 354 28.05 9.46 0.70
CA ALA A 354 29.01 10.33 1.36
C ALA A 354 28.36 11.22 2.44
N MET A 355 27.70 10.57 3.41
CA MET A 355 27.14 11.20 4.61
C MET A 355 27.00 10.17 5.73
N ARG A 356 26.96 10.63 6.99
CA ARG A 356 26.60 9.79 8.13
C ARG A 356 25.09 9.82 8.35
N VAL A 357 24.37 8.92 7.69
CA VAL A 357 22.90 8.85 7.70
C VAL A 357 22.41 8.57 9.11
N GLU A 358 21.69 9.53 9.69
CA GLU A 358 20.98 9.40 10.98
C GLU A 358 19.48 9.22 10.77
N TYR A 359 18.94 9.75 9.68
CA TYR A 359 17.53 9.61 9.31
C TYR A 359 17.39 9.00 7.91
N MET A 360 16.52 7.99 7.80
CA MET A 360 16.09 7.41 6.54
C MET A 360 14.58 7.35 6.53
N VAL A 361 13.96 8.20 5.72
CA VAL A 361 12.50 8.36 5.63
C VAL A 361 12.03 7.88 4.26
N VAL A 362 11.05 6.99 4.30
CA VAL A 362 10.40 6.45 3.10
C VAL A 362 9.35 7.41 2.64
N THR A 363 9.30 7.61 1.34
CA THR A 363 8.27 8.40 0.69
C THR A 363 7.15 7.46 0.23
N GLY A 364 5.96 7.97 -0.07
CA GLY A 364 4.93 7.14 -0.72
C GLY A 364 5.29 6.73 -2.15
N ASN A 365 6.34 7.30 -2.72
CA ASN A 365 6.87 6.91 -4.00
C ASN A 365 7.90 5.78 -3.83
N ARG A 366 7.67 4.64 -4.50
CA ARG A 366 8.61 3.50 -4.50
C ARG A 366 10.03 3.84 -4.95
N ARG A 367 10.20 4.93 -5.71
CA ARG A 367 11.48 5.34 -6.28
C ARG A 367 12.31 6.20 -5.33
N HIS A 368 11.72 6.88 -4.36
CA HIS A 368 12.46 7.90 -3.62
C HIS A 368 12.52 7.61 -2.12
N ILE A 369 13.68 7.87 -1.55
CA ILE A 369 13.88 7.96 -0.11
C ILE A 369 14.55 9.28 0.23
N VAL A 370 14.26 9.79 1.42
CA VAL A 370 14.92 10.98 1.96
C VAL A 370 15.90 10.54 3.03
N LEU A 371 17.15 10.96 2.88
CA LEU A 371 18.22 10.73 3.82
C LEU A 371 18.60 12.04 4.50
N ALA A 372 18.92 12.00 5.79
CA ALA A 372 19.57 13.11 6.45
C ALA A 372 20.78 12.67 7.26
N GLY A 373 21.87 13.42 7.12
CA GLY A 373 23.14 13.23 7.81
C GLY A 373 23.16 13.84 9.21
N GLU A 374 24.14 13.45 10.03
CA GLU A 374 24.43 14.07 11.33
C GLU A 374 24.64 15.59 11.24
N ASP A 375 25.28 16.05 10.16
CA ASP A 375 25.57 17.46 9.87
C ASP A 375 24.34 18.25 9.41
N GLY A 376 23.18 17.60 9.34
CA GLY A 376 21.93 18.18 8.90
C GLY A 376 21.83 18.36 7.39
N TYR A 377 22.72 17.72 6.61
CA TYR A 377 22.57 17.63 5.17
C TYR A 377 21.41 16.68 4.80
N ILE A 378 20.56 17.06 3.85
CA ILE A 378 19.40 16.27 3.41
C ILE A 378 19.54 15.94 1.93
N ASP A 379 19.41 14.65 1.58
CA ASP A 379 19.39 14.19 0.20
C ASP A 379 18.12 13.41 -0.17
N ILE A 380 17.79 13.40 -1.45
CA ILE A 380 16.72 12.57 -2.01
C ILE A 380 17.35 11.60 -3.00
N LEU A 381 17.30 10.31 -2.67
CA LEU A 381 17.87 9.26 -3.49
C LEU A 381 16.80 8.62 -4.38
N ASP A 382 17.07 8.49 -5.68
CA ASP A 382 16.25 7.72 -6.61
C ASP A 382 16.73 6.26 -6.69
N LEU A 383 15.96 5.36 -6.09
CA LEU A 383 16.18 3.93 -6.04
C LEU A 383 16.19 3.26 -7.42
N SER A 384 15.57 3.87 -8.44
CA SER A 384 15.57 3.28 -9.78
C SER A 384 16.96 3.19 -10.41
N GLU A 385 17.91 4.03 -9.97
CA GLU A 385 19.32 3.95 -10.38
C GLU A 385 20.02 2.67 -9.86
N PHE A 386 19.45 2.01 -8.85
CA PHE A 386 20.04 0.85 -8.16
C PHE A 386 19.29 -0.47 -8.43
N LEU A 387 18.15 -0.42 -9.12
CA LEU A 387 17.37 -1.60 -9.50
C LEU A 387 17.79 -2.08 -10.89
N THR A 388 17.95 -3.40 -11.09
CA THR A 388 18.25 -3.93 -12.43
C THR A 388 16.98 -4.07 -13.29
N SER A 389 17.15 -4.25 -14.61
CA SER A 389 16.04 -4.51 -15.53
C SER A 389 15.33 -5.85 -15.26
N GLU A 390 15.98 -6.78 -14.59
CA GLU A 390 15.37 -8.06 -14.17
C GLU A 390 14.58 -7.89 -12.86
N ASP A 391 15.05 -7.06 -11.92
CA ASP A 391 14.34 -6.75 -10.66
C ASP A 391 13.08 -5.90 -10.87
N THR A 392 13.05 -5.12 -11.96
CA THR A 392 11.84 -4.40 -12.40
C THR A 392 10.77 -5.31 -13.00
N ILE A 393 11.10 -6.58 -13.30
CA ILE A 393 10.19 -7.56 -13.91
C ILE A 393 10.18 -8.85 -13.07
N SER A 394 9.58 -8.81 -11.88
CA SER A 394 9.22 -10.04 -11.14
C SER A 394 7.72 -10.16 -10.86
N LEU A 395 6.88 -9.45 -11.62
CA LEU A 395 5.47 -9.80 -11.68
C LEU A 395 5.32 -11.02 -12.60
N GLN A 396 5.35 -12.22 -12.02
CA GLN A 396 4.78 -13.40 -12.66
C GLN A 396 3.25 -13.20 -12.77
N GLY A 397 2.80 -12.36 -13.71
CA GLY A 397 1.40 -12.01 -13.91
C GLY A 397 1.16 -10.53 -14.23
N THR A 398 -0.04 -10.21 -14.72
CA THR A 398 -0.44 -8.83 -15.00
C THR A 398 -0.78 -8.11 -13.69
N TYR A 399 -0.11 -6.98 -13.38
CA TYR A 399 -0.38 -6.16 -12.18
C TYR A 399 -1.85 -5.77 -12.02
N TYR A 400 -2.49 -5.34 -13.12
CA TYR A 400 -3.91 -5.03 -13.21
C TYR A 400 -4.35 -5.18 -14.67
N SER A 401 -5.55 -5.71 -14.89
CA SER A 401 -6.16 -5.80 -16.22
C SER A 401 -7.25 -4.74 -16.34
N PRO A 402 -7.07 -3.68 -17.17
CA PRO A 402 -8.06 -2.62 -17.31
C PRO A 402 -9.43 -3.11 -17.75
N VAL A 403 -10.46 -2.36 -17.34
CA VAL A 403 -11.85 -2.63 -17.73
C VAL A 403 -11.99 -2.56 -19.26
N LEU A 404 -12.63 -3.56 -19.84
CA LEU A 404 -13.05 -3.48 -21.24
C LEU A 404 -14.40 -2.78 -21.28
N TRP A 405 -14.39 -1.53 -21.74
CA TRP A 405 -15.59 -0.69 -21.85
C TRP A 405 -16.48 -1.06 -23.04
N GLU A 406 -15.96 -1.88 -23.96
CA GLU A 406 -16.68 -2.39 -25.11
C GLU A 406 -16.40 -3.89 -25.27
N LYS A 407 -17.33 -4.58 -25.91
CA LYS A 407 -17.18 -6.00 -26.22
C LYS A 407 -16.20 -6.16 -27.40
N PRO A 408 -15.18 -7.04 -27.30
CA PRO A 408 -14.33 -7.39 -28.44
C PRO A 408 -15.17 -7.97 -29.60
N SER A 409 -14.78 -7.69 -30.85
CA SER A 409 -15.55 -8.07 -32.04
C SER A 409 -15.67 -9.59 -32.23
N ASP A 410 -14.66 -10.35 -31.82
CA ASP A 410 -14.48 -11.75 -32.22
C ASP A 410 -14.76 -12.75 -31.09
N THR A 411 -15.17 -12.28 -29.91
CA THR A 411 -15.43 -13.13 -28.74
C THR A 411 -16.67 -12.67 -27.96
N ASN A 412 -17.39 -13.62 -27.36
CA ASN A 412 -18.35 -13.29 -26.30
C ASN A 412 -17.61 -13.28 -24.97
N LEU A 413 -18.02 -12.43 -24.05
CA LEU A 413 -17.48 -12.39 -22.70
C LEU A 413 -18.60 -12.75 -21.71
N VAL A 414 -18.25 -13.57 -20.73
CA VAL A 414 -19.08 -13.90 -19.56
C VAL A 414 -18.40 -13.36 -18.31
N THR A 415 -19.19 -12.88 -17.36
CA THR A 415 -18.68 -12.45 -16.05
C THR A 415 -19.07 -13.47 -15.00
N ILE A 416 -18.10 -13.87 -14.18
CA ILE A 416 -18.20 -14.90 -13.16
C ILE A 416 -17.61 -14.37 -11.87
N TYR A 417 -18.17 -14.72 -10.72
CA TYR A 417 -17.64 -14.34 -9.41
C TYR A 417 -16.88 -15.48 -8.78
N PHE A 418 -15.56 -15.35 -8.60
CA PHE A 418 -14.76 -16.27 -7.81
C PHE A 418 -14.62 -15.78 -6.37
N ILE A 419 -14.17 -16.67 -5.48
CA ILE A 419 -13.94 -16.33 -4.07
C ILE A 419 -12.50 -15.80 -3.94
N GLY A 420 -12.31 -14.63 -3.36
CA GLY A 420 -11.02 -14.04 -3.03
C GLY A 420 -10.67 -14.20 -1.55
N GLU A 421 -9.65 -13.48 -1.10
CA GLU A 421 -9.29 -13.41 0.33
C GLU A 421 -10.47 -12.95 1.18
N GLN A 422 -10.55 -13.45 2.41
CA GLN A 422 -11.61 -13.14 3.38
C GLN A 422 -13.04 -13.43 2.88
N GLY A 423 -13.20 -14.25 1.83
CA GLY A 423 -14.51 -14.61 1.27
C GLY A 423 -15.14 -13.55 0.36
N LEU A 424 -14.35 -12.57 -0.11
CA LEU A 424 -14.83 -11.54 -1.04
C LEU A 424 -15.16 -12.15 -2.41
N LEU A 425 -16.26 -11.71 -3.03
CA LEU A 425 -16.63 -12.19 -4.36
C LEU A 425 -16.03 -11.29 -5.45
N VAL A 426 -15.11 -11.85 -6.22
CA VAL A 426 -14.32 -11.14 -7.24
C VAL A 426 -14.90 -11.41 -8.62
N PRO A 427 -15.47 -10.41 -9.33
CA PRO A 427 -15.92 -10.58 -10.69
C PRO A 427 -14.72 -10.74 -11.62
N VAL A 428 -14.80 -11.69 -12.54
CA VAL A 428 -13.80 -11.96 -13.57
C VAL A 428 -14.52 -12.17 -14.89
N SER A 429 -14.08 -11.48 -15.93
CA SER A 429 -14.63 -11.64 -17.26
C SER A 429 -13.75 -12.54 -18.14
N ARG A 430 -14.34 -13.54 -18.79
CA ARG A 430 -13.63 -14.51 -19.63
C ARG A 430 -14.20 -14.64 -21.03
N PRO A 431 -13.34 -14.85 -22.05
CA PRO A 431 -13.79 -15.10 -23.40
C PRO A 431 -14.42 -16.48 -23.51
N VAL A 432 -15.55 -16.54 -24.21
CA VAL A 432 -16.26 -17.76 -24.57
C VAL A 432 -16.59 -17.72 -26.05
N SER A 433 -16.87 -18.90 -26.62
CA SER A 433 -17.28 -19.01 -28.01
C SER A 433 -18.49 -18.12 -28.30
N VAL A 434 -18.48 -17.43 -29.43
CA VAL A 434 -19.59 -16.56 -29.87
C VAL A 434 -20.90 -17.35 -30.04
N THR A 435 -20.81 -18.65 -30.33
CA THR A 435 -21.94 -19.56 -30.48
C THR A 435 -22.45 -20.16 -29.18
N ALA A 436 -21.74 -19.97 -28.07
CA ALA A 436 -22.15 -20.54 -26.78
C ALA A 436 -23.32 -19.75 -26.18
N ASN A 437 -24.25 -20.47 -25.54
CA ASN A 437 -25.23 -19.86 -24.65
C ASN A 437 -24.48 -19.26 -23.45
N ARG A 438 -24.69 -17.97 -23.17
CA ARG A 438 -23.91 -17.21 -22.17
C ARG A 438 -24.13 -17.69 -20.74
N VAL A 439 -25.37 -18.07 -20.40
CA VAL A 439 -25.73 -18.61 -19.07
C VAL A 439 -25.00 -19.94 -18.84
N ARG A 440 -25.12 -20.86 -19.80
CA ARG A 440 -24.39 -22.15 -19.73
C ARG A 440 -22.89 -21.95 -19.63
N ALA A 441 -22.32 -21.12 -20.50
CA ALA A 441 -20.87 -20.88 -20.52
C ALA A 441 -20.36 -20.25 -19.22
N ALA A 442 -21.15 -19.37 -18.59
CA ALA A 442 -20.81 -18.77 -17.30
C ALA A 442 -20.76 -19.81 -16.17
N VAL A 443 -21.72 -20.74 -16.10
CA VAL A 443 -21.71 -21.82 -15.10
C VAL A 443 -20.55 -22.78 -15.36
N GLU A 444 -20.30 -23.17 -16.61
CA GLU A 444 -19.18 -24.03 -16.98
C GLU A 444 -17.83 -23.41 -16.60
N GLU A 445 -17.62 -22.12 -16.85
CA GLU A 445 -16.40 -21.41 -16.48
C GLU A 445 -16.27 -21.19 -14.96
N LEU A 446 -17.39 -20.99 -14.25
CA LEU A 446 -17.40 -20.96 -12.78
C LEU A 446 -16.91 -22.29 -12.19
N ILE A 447 -17.37 -23.41 -12.74
CA ILE A 447 -17.00 -24.76 -12.29
C ILE A 447 -15.57 -25.11 -12.73
N ARG A 448 -15.14 -24.63 -13.91
CA ARG A 448 -13.75 -24.74 -14.37
C ARG A 448 -12.79 -24.09 -13.36
N GLY A 449 -13.21 -22.99 -12.74
CA GLY A 449 -12.53 -22.34 -11.64
C GLY A 449 -11.56 -21.24 -12.08
N PRO A 450 -10.92 -20.56 -11.12
CA PRO A 450 -10.03 -19.43 -11.37
C PRO A 450 -8.74 -19.84 -12.09
N ALA A 451 -8.08 -18.87 -12.74
CA ALA A 451 -6.78 -19.11 -13.38
C ALA A 451 -5.72 -19.50 -12.34
N ARG A 452 -4.69 -20.26 -12.74
CA ARG A 452 -3.72 -20.85 -11.82
C ARG A 452 -3.01 -19.83 -10.92
N ASP A 453 -2.71 -18.66 -11.47
CA ASP A 453 -1.92 -17.61 -10.80
C ASP A 453 -2.79 -16.40 -10.40
N SER A 454 -4.12 -16.56 -10.36
CA SER A 454 -5.04 -15.48 -9.97
C SER A 454 -5.07 -15.23 -8.45
N ASN A 455 -4.60 -16.20 -7.65
CA ASN A 455 -4.74 -16.22 -6.20
C ASN A 455 -6.20 -16.12 -5.72
N LEU A 456 -7.15 -16.51 -6.59
CA LEU A 456 -8.55 -16.67 -6.27
C LEU A 456 -8.85 -18.15 -5.98
N TYR A 457 -9.82 -18.38 -5.13
CA TYR A 457 -10.29 -19.68 -4.70
C TYR A 457 -11.44 -20.18 -5.58
N ARG A 458 -11.44 -21.50 -5.77
CA ARG A 458 -12.45 -22.22 -6.51
C ARG A 458 -13.76 -22.27 -5.70
N SER A 459 -14.87 -21.91 -6.34
CA SER A 459 -16.20 -21.93 -5.71
C SER A 459 -16.81 -23.33 -5.61
N PHE A 460 -16.63 -24.16 -6.64
CA PHE A 460 -17.16 -25.53 -6.72
C PHE A 460 -16.06 -26.54 -7.05
N PRO A 461 -16.10 -27.79 -6.56
CA PRO A 461 -15.12 -28.82 -6.91
C PRO A 461 -14.93 -28.96 -8.41
N LYS A 462 -13.73 -29.40 -8.81
CA LYS A 462 -13.47 -29.72 -10.22
C LYS A 462 -14.46 -30.82 -10.63
N ASP A 463 -15.10 -30.65 -11.79
CA ASP A 463 -16.07 -31.58 -12.36
C ASP A 463 -17.41 -31.64 -11.61
N ALA A 464 -17.76 -30.63 -10.79
CA ALA A 464 -19.01 -30.57 -10.02
C ALA A 464 -20.32 -30.72 -10.84
N LEU A 465 -20.28 -30.53 -12.16
CA LEU A 465 -21.44 -30.51 -13.04
C LEU A 465 -21.69 -31.87 -13.68
N VAL A 466 -22.92 -32.39 -13.57
CA VAL A 466 -23.43 -33.53 -14.35
C VAL A 466 -24.13 -33.03 -15.61
N ASN A 467 -25.09 -32.12 -15.44
CA ASN A 467 -25.89 -31.56 -16.53
C ASN A 467 -26.34 -30.12 -16.20
N LEU A 468 -26.69 -29.37 -17.24
CA LEU A 468 -27.21 -28.01 -17.14
C LEU A 468 -28.27 -27.77 -18.20
N LEU A 469 -29.43 -27.28 -17.77
CA LEU A 469 -30.55 -26.89 -18.63
C LEU A 469 -30.99 -25.47 -18.27
N PHE A 470 -31.06 -24.59 -19.27
CA PHE A 470 -31.61 -23.24 -19.13
C PHE A 470 -32.84 -23.10 -20.03
N VAL A 471 -33.99 -22.81 -19.43
CA VAL A 471 -35.27 -22.59 -20.10
C VAL A 471 -35.51 -21.08 -20.18
N GLU A 472 -35.07 -20.46 -21.27
CA GLU A 472 -35.05 -19.00 -21.44
C GLU A 472 -36.44 -18.34 -21.37
N GLU A 473 -37.51 -19.03 -21.80
CA GLU A 473 -38.88 -18.51 -21.74
C GLU A 473 -39.39 -18.33 -20.31
N GLU A 474 -38.98 -19.21 -19.39
CA GLU A 474 -39.39 -19.21 -17.98
C GLU A 474 -38.35 -18.48 -17.10
N GLY A 475 -37.11 -18.36 -17.59
CA GLY A 475 -35.97 -17.84 -16.84
C GLY A 475 -35.46 -18.83 -15.79
N GLU A 476 -35.74 -20.12 -15.97
CA GLU A 476 -35.38 -21.20 -15.06
C GLU A 476 -34.07 -21.86 -15.47
N LEU A 477 -33.11 -21.91 -14.53
CA LEU A 477 -31.83 -22.57 -14.70
C LEU A 477 -31.74 -23.79 -13.77
N ALA A 478 -31.73 -24.99 -14.33
CA ALA A 478 -31.49 -26.22 -13.60
C ALA A 478 -30.02 -26.65 -13.73
N ILE A 479 -29.35 -26.86 -12.59
CA ILE A 479 -27.96 -27.29 -12.47
C ILE A 479 -27.94 -28.61 -11.70
N ASP A 480 -27.61 -29.69 -12.39
CA ASP A 480 -27.46 -31.01 -11.77
C ASP A 480 -26.00 -31.21 -11.34
N LEU A 481 -25.81 -31.32 -10.02
CA LEU A 481 -24.52 -31.42 -9.37
C LEU A 481 -24.17 -32.88 -9.10
N LEU A 482 -22.87 -33.17 -9.08
CA LEU A 482 -22.39 -34.44 -8.52
C LEU A 482 -22.71 -34.53 -7.02
N PRO A 483 -23.00 -35.73 -6.48
CA PRO A 483 -23.28 -35.92 -5.05
C PRO A 483 -22.19 -35.33 -4.14
N GLU A 484 -20.92 -35.47 -4.51
CA GLU A 484 -19.78 -34.93 -3.75
C GLU A 484 -19.74 -33.39 -3.77
N ALA A 485 -20.18 -32.78 -4.87
CA ALA A 485 -20.30 -31.33 -4.98
C ALA A 485 -21.53 -30.79 -4.24
N ALA A 486 -22.58 -31.61 -4.07
CA ALA A 486 -23.72 -31.28 -3.22
C ALA A 486 -23.40 -31.44 -1.73
N ALA A 487 -22.47 -32.33 -1.37
CA ALA A 487 -22.07 -32.63 0.01
C ALA A 487 -20.75 -31.94 0.44
N MET A 488 -20.54 -30.69 -0.01
CA MET A 488 -19.36 -29.89 0.33
C MET A 488 -19.15 -29.75 1.84
N ALA A 489 -17.91 -29.92 2.31
CA ALA A 489 -17.58 -29.72 3.72
C ALA A 489 -17.50 -28.23 4.10
N GLY A 490 -18.03 -27.90 5.29
CA GLY A 490 -17.97 -26.56 5.88
C GLY A 490 -19.09 -25.63 5.42
N THR A 491 -19.97 -25.24 6.35
CA THR A 491 -21.13 -24.39 6.09
C THR A 491 -20.75 -23.02 5.48
N ALA A 492 -19.64 -22.42 5.92
CA ALA A 492 -19.18 -21.13 5.40
C ALA A 492 -18.75 -21.23 3.93
N GLN A 493 -18.04 -22.30 3.56
CA GLN A 493 -17.60 -22.58 2.21
C GLN A 493 -18.79 -22.85 1.29
N THR A 494 -19.75 -23.65 1.75
CA THR A 494 -21.02 -23.90 1.04
C THR A 494 -21.78 -22.60 0.76
N GLN A 495 -21.90 -21.73 1.77
CA GLN A 495 -22.60 -20.45 1.61
C GLN A 495 -21.89 -19.53 0.61
N GLN A 496 -20.55 -19.53 0.58
CA GLN A 496 -19.78 -18.76 -0.39
C GLN A 496 -19.88 -19.31 -1.82
N ALA A 497 -19.88 -20.63 -1.99
CA ALA A 497 -20.13 -21.27 -3.28
C ALA A 497 -21.51 -20.88 -3.84
N LEU A 498 -22.55 -20.93 -3.00
CA LEU A 498 -23.90 -20.51 -3.36
C LEU A 498 -23.96 -19.02 -3.73
N ASN A 499 -23.31 -18.14 -2.97
CA ASN A 499 -23.29 -16.71 -3.28
C ASN A 499 -22.54 -16.42 -4.59
N SER A 500 -21.40 -17.07 -4.81
CA SER A 500 -20.64 -17.00 -6.07
C SER A 500 -21.52 -17.36 -7.28
N LEU A 501 -22.31 -18.44 -7.20
CA LEU A 501 -23.28 -18.80 -8.23
C LEU A 501 -24.35 -17.73 -8.41
N ARG A 502 -24.97 -17.26 -7.32
CA ARG A 502 -26.06 -16.27 -7.36
C ARG A 502 -25.63 -14.94 -7.98
N TYR A 503 -24.44 -14.44 -7.67
CA TYR A 503 -23.90 -13.22 -8.27
C TYR A 503 -23.43 -13.41 -9.70
N THR A 504 -22.90 -14.59 -10.04
CA THR A 504 -22.60 -14.94 -11.44
C THR A 504 -23.88 -14.93 -12.27
N MET A 505 -24.94 -15.59 -11.80
CA MET A 505 -26.23 -15.60 -12.50
C MET A 505 -26.93 -14.25 -12.51
N GLY A 506 -26.73 -13.41 -11.49
CA GLY A 506 -27.26 -12.03 -11.48
C GLY A 506 -26.64 -11.10 -12.53
N CYS A 507 -25.60 -11.53 -13.25
CA CYS A 507 -25.09 -10.82 -14.43
C CYS A 507 -25.95 -11.03 -15.69
N TYR A 508 -26.91 -11.96 -15.65
CA TYR A 508 -27.76 -12.37 -16.77
C TYR A 508 -29.23 -12.13 -16.40
N PRO A 509 -29.80 -10.96 -16.78
CA PRO A 509 -31.18 -10.60 -16.41
C PRO A 509 -32.24 -11.60 -16.85
N GLU A 510 -31.94 -12.42 -17.85
CA GLU A 510 -32.78 -13.51 -18.34
C GLU A 510 -32.90 -14.70 -17.37
N VAL A 511 -32.07 -14.80 -16.33
CA VAL A 511 -32.16 -15.84 -15.29
C VAL A 511 -32.92 -15.28 -14.10
N HIS A 512 -34.05 -15.91 -13.75
CA HIS A 512 -34.91 -15.52 -12.62
C HIS A 512 -34.80 -16.50 -11.46
N GLU A 513 -34.70 -17.80 -11.75
CA GLU A 513 -34.76 -18.88 -10.77
C GLU A 513 -33.67 -19.91 -11.05
N ILE A 514 -32.99 -20.37 -10.00
CA ILE A 514 -31.95 -21.39 -10.08
C ILE A 514 -32.38 -22.60 -9.25
N TYR A 515 -32.37 -23.77 -9.87
CA TYR A 515 -32.65 -25.05 -9.25
C TYR A 515 -31.37 -25.89 -9.19
N LEU A 516 -30.99 -26.33 -8.00
CA LEU A 516 -29.88 -27.25 -7.76
C LEU A 516 -30.44 -28.65 -7.50
N THR A 517 -29.96 -29.61 -8.29
CA THR A 517 -30.37 -31.02 -8.20
C THR A 517 -29.16 -31.95 -8.02
N VAL A 518 -29.41 -33.15 -7.51
CA VAL A 518 -28.51 -34.31 -7.61
C VAL A 518 -29.34 -35.46 -8.15
N GLU A 519 -28.88 -36.11 -9.22
CA GLU A 519 -29.62 -37.19 -9.89
C GLU A 519 -31.05 -36.74 -10.25
N ASP A 520 -31.19 -35.52 -10.77
CA ASP A 520 -32.46 -34.86 -11.14
C ASP A 520 -33.45 -34.65 -9.97
N GLN A 521 -33.02 -34.81 -8.71
CA GLN A 521 -33.83 -34.52 -7.52
C GLN A 521 -33.38 -33.24 -6.83
N LEU A 522 -34.33 -32.40 -6.40
CA LEU A 522 -34.04 -31.14 -5.71
C LEU A 522 -33.26 -31.39 -4.42
N ILE A 523 -32.18 -30.63 -4.25
CA ILE A 523 -31.39 -30.61 -3.04
C ILE A 523 -32.14 -29.81 -1.96
N GLU A 524 -32.49 -30.43 -0.84
CA GLU A 524 -33.04 -29.73 0.34
C GLU A 524 -31.95 -29.28 1.32
N ILE A 525 -30.83 -30.00 1.34
CA ILE A 525 -29.68 -29.74 2.21
C ILE A 525 -28.43 -29.66 1.32
N PHE A 526 -27.81 -28.49 1.27
CA PHE A 526 -26.59 -28.25 0.51
C PHE A 526 -25.38 -28.19 1.45
N GLY A 527 -24.30 -28.87 1.07
CA GLY A 527 -23.07 -28.97 1.85
C GLY A 527 -23.25 -29.58 3.23
N ASP A 528 -22.56 -28.99 4.21
CA ASP A 528 -22.51 -29.46 5.60
C ASP A 528 -23.72 -28.98 6.40
N GLY A 529 -24.91 -29.48 6.03
CA GLY A 529 -26.16 -29.27 6.77
C GLY A 529 -26.89 -27.95 6.50
N MET A 530 -26.50 -27.17 5.49
CA MET A 530 -27.18 -25.92 5.16
C MET A 530 -28.52 -26.20 4.46
N ILE A 531 -29.64 -25.84 5.09
CA ILE A 531 -30.97 -25.93 4.46
C ILE A 531 -30.99 -25.00 3.24
N LEU A 532 -31.33 -25.56 2.08
CA LEU A 532 -31.40 -24.83 0.82
C LEU A 532 -32.86 -24.56 0.42
N GLU A 533 -33.28 -23.30 0.54
CA GLU A 533 -34.56 -22.85 -0.02
C GLU A 533 -34.44 -22.71 -1.53
N GLN A 534 -35.37 -23.35 -2.26
CA GLN A 534 -35.43 -23.34 -3.71
C GLN A 534 -36.79 -22.82 -4.21
N PRO A 535 -36.85 -22.10 -5.35
CA PRO A 535 -35.74 -21.74 -6.21
C PRO A 535 -34.77 -20.74 -5.58
N VAL A 536 -33.49 -20.90 -5.90
CA VAL A 536 -32.45 -19.96 -5.48
C VAL A 536 -32.52 -18.72 -6.36
N THR A 537 -32.72 -17.55 -5.76
CA THR A 537 -32.77 -16.28 -6.51
C THR A 537 -31.37 -15.75 -6.83
N PRO A 538 -31.08 -15.35 -8.09
CA PRO A 538 -29.89 -14.59 -8.45
C PRO A 538 -29.72 -13.32 -7.60
N ARG A 539 -28.48 -12.86 -7.46
CA ARG A 539 -28.14 -11.63 -6.70
C ARG A 539 -27.40 -10.65 -7.58
N TYR A 540 -27.71 -9.37 -7.41
CA TYR A 540 -27.03 -8.27 -8.08
C TYR A 540 -26.73 -7.17 -7.07
N TRP A 541 -25.67 -6.40 -7.35
CA TRP A 541 -25.32 -5.22 -6.59
C TRP A 541 -26.29 -4.09 -6.93
N LYS A 542 -26.85 -3.40 -5.93
CA LYS A 542 -27.82 -2.30 -6.18
C LYS A 542 -27.12 -0.97 -6.28
N GLN A 543 -26.19 -0.70 -5.36
CA GLN A 543 -25.35 0.49 -5.30
C GLN A 543 -23.88 0.09 -5.12
N PRO A 544 -23.25 -0.54 -6.13
CA PRO A 544 -21.88 -1.03 -6.00
C PRO A 544 -20.87 0.12 -6.01
N VAL A 545 -19.96 0.12 -5.05
CA VAL A 545 -18.69 0.87 -5.12
C VAL A 545 -17.57 -0.11 -5.44
N PHE A 546 -16.77 0.21 -6.44
CA PHE A 546 -15.69 -0.66 -6.92
C PHE A 546 -14.39 -0.30 -6.21
N LEU A 547 -13.91 -1.22 -5.37
CA LEU A 547 -12.71 -1.04 -4.58
C LEU A 547 -11.59 -1.97 -5.08
N PRO A 548 -10.34 -1.48 -5.18
CA PRO A 548 -9.20 -2.33 -5.44
C PRO A 548 -8.96 -3.34 -4.33
N MET A 549 -8.67 -4.58 -4.70
CA MET A 549 -8.25 -5.67 -3.84
C MET A 549 -6.98 -6.29 -4.41
N LEU A 550 -5.93 -6.43 -3.62
CA LEU A 550 -4.70 -7.11 -4.03
C LEU A 550 -4.82 -8.60 -3.68
N ALA A 551 -4.56 -9.48 -4.65
CA ALA A 551 -4.46 -10.93 -4.43
C ALA A 551 -3.21 -11.46 -5.15
N GLY A 552 -2.25 -11.96 -4.37
CA GLY A 552 -0.95 -12.46 -4.83
C GLY A 552 -0.26 -11.58 -5.88
N GLY A 553 -0.16 -10.28 -5.60
CA GLY A 553 0.52 -9.31 -6.44
C GLY A 553 -0.31 -8.73 -7.60
N ARG A 554 -1.54 -9.20 -7.81
CA ARG A 554 -2.48 -8.69 -8.82
C ARG A 554 -3.63 -7.91 -8.18
N TYR A 555 -3.92 -6.72 -8.70
CA TYR A 555 -5.09 -5.95 -8.33
C TYR A 555 -6.34 -6.40 -9.09
N TYR A 556 -7.44 -6.48 -8.37
CA TYR A 556 -8.79 -6.71 -8.85
C TYR A 556 -9.69 -5.56 -8.43
N LEU A 557 -10.61 -5.13 -9.30
CA LEU A 557 -11.72 -4.27 -8.89
C LEU A 557 -12.88 -5.14 -8.40
N VAL A 558 -13.26 -4.93 -7.14
CA VAL A 558 -14.27 -5.73 -6.46
C VAL A 558 -15.44 -4.83 -6.06
N PRO A 559 -16.67 -5.13 -6.51
CA PRO A 559 -17.85 -4.40 -6.09
C PRO A 559 -18.15 -4.69 -4.61
N ARG A 560 -18.50 -3.65 -3.86
CA ARG A 560 -19.07 -3.75 -2.52
C ARG A 560 -20.30 -2.87 -2.42
N GLU A 561 -21.30 -3.33 -1.69
CA GLU A 561 -22.54 -2.58 -1.56
C GLU A 561 -22.28 -1.33 -0.70
N ALA A 562 -22.68 -0.15 -1.18
CA ALA A 562 -22.49 1.11 -0.46
C ALA A 562 -23.06 1.07 0.98
N GLY A 563 -24.14 0.30 1.19
CA GLY A 563 -24.75 0.13 2.51
C GLY A 563 -23.87 -0.59 3.53
N ASP A 564 -22.99 -1.48 3.09
CA ASP A 564 -22.09 -2.26 3.94
C ASP A 564 -20.80 -1.50 4.26
N LEU A 565 -20.51 -0.43 3.53
CA LEU A 565 -19.31 0.39 3.68
C LEU A 565 -19.47 1.53 4.69
N GLY A 566 -20.64 1.66 5.31
CA GLY A 566 -20.90 2.63 6.38
C GLY A 566 -20.95 4.09 5.91
N PHE A 567 -21.21 4.36 4.62
CA PHE A 567 -21.23 5.74 4.11
C PHE A 567 -22.37 6.55 4.74
N GLU A 568 -22.03 7.75 5.23
CA GLU A 568 -23.00 8.72 5.76
C GLU A 568 -23.96 9.21 4.67
N GLN A 569 -23.44 9.51 3.48
CA GLN A 569 -24.20 9.93 2.31
C GLN A 569 -24.11 8.85 1.22
N ARG A 570 -25.27 8.32 0.82
CA ARG A 570 -25.39 7.23 -0.18
C ARG A 570 -25.80 7.73 -1.57
N ASP A 571 -25.65 9.03 -1.83
CA ASP A 571 -25.73 9.57 -3.17
C ASP A 571 -24.38 9.42 -3.88
N ILE A 572 -24.33 9.75 -5.18
CA ILE A 572 -23.12 9.60 -5.98
C ILE A 572 -21.94 10.43 -5.42
N ASN A 573 -22.23 11.60 -4.83
CA ASN A 573 -21.22 12.47 -4.24
C ASN A 573 -20.58 11.81 -3.01
N GLY A 574 -21.39 11.34 -2.06
CA GLY A 574 -20.90 10.64 -0.88
C GLY A 574 -20.15 9.36 -1.22
N MET A 575 -20.64 8.59 -2.19
CA MET A 575 -19.96 7.36 -2.64
C MET A 575 -18.61 7.64 -3.30
N LEU A 576 -18.51 8.64 -4.18
CA LEU A 576 -17.23 8.99 -4.81
C LEU A 576 -16.24 9.62 -3.82
N ALA A 577 -16.73 10.46 -2.89
CA ALA A 577 -15.90 11.02 -1.83
C ALA A 577 -15.28 9.92 -0.95
N ALA A 578 -16.11 8.97 -0.50
CA ALA A 578 -15.65 7.86 0.33
C ALA A 578 -14.76 6.88 -0.45
N LEU A 579 -15.03 6.67 -1.75
CA LEU A 579 -14.14 5.91 -2.63
C LEU A 579 -12.76 6.57 -2.71
N ILE A 580 -12.68 7.88 -2.98
CA ILE A 580 -11.41 8.61 -3.07
C ILE A 580 -10.65 8.52 -1.75
N GLN A 581 -11.32 8.68 -0.60
CA GLN A 581 -10.70 8.48 0.72
C GLN A 581 -10.07 7.08 0.84
N ARG A 582 -10.75 6.03 0.41
CA ARG A 582 -10.22 4.65 0.43
C ARG A 582 -9.07 4.45 -0.56
N LEU A 583 -9.16 5.04 -1.76
CA LEU A 583 -8.12 4.95 -2.79
C LEU A 583 -6.82 5.60 -2.33
N ARG A 584 -6.86 6.65 -1.48
CA ARG A 584 -5.67 7.27 -0.88
C ARG A 584 -4.86 6.33 0.02
N ASN A 585 -5.36 5.14 0.36
CA ASN A 585 -4.54 4.12 1.02
C ASN A 585 -3.56 3.42 0.07
N LEU A 586 -3.81 3.41 -1.24
CA LEU A 586 -2.90 2.82 -2.22
C LEU A 586 -1.65 3.69 -2.37
N TYR A 587 -0.45 3.12 -2.19
CA TYR A 587 0.81 3.89 -2.07
C TYR A 587 1.00 4.95 -3.16
N PHE A 588 0.59 4.64 -4.39
CA PHE A 588 0.69 5.51 -5.56
C PHE A 588 -0.41 6.59 -5.68
N VAL A 589 -1.49 6.53 -4.90
CA VAL A 589 -2.55 7.55 -4.93
C VAL A 589 -2.16 8.72 -4.02
N PRO A 590 -2.25 9.98 -4.50
CA PRO A 590 -1.86 11.15 -3.73
C PRO A 590 -2.67 11.31 -2.44
N GLY A 591 -1.99 11.45 -1.30
CA GLY A 591 -2.64 11.56 0.02
C GLY A 591 -3.50 12.83 0.18
N ASP A 592 -3.26 13.86 -0.61
CA ASP A 592 -4.01 15.12 -0.67
C ASP A 592 -5.07 15.16 -1.77
N LEU A 593 -5.33 14.06 -2.48
CA LEU A 593 -6.36 14.01 -3.51
C LEU A 593 -7.75 14.27 -2.93
N LYS A 594 -8.47 15.25 -3.48
CA LYS A 594 -9.81 15.67 -3.04
C LYS A 594 -10.80 15.63 -4.19
N LEU A 595 -12.04 15.27 -3.86
CA LEU A 595 -13.21 15.56 -4.68
C LEU A 595 -13.62 17.02 -4.46
N LEU A 596 -13.53 17.86 -5.50
CA LEU A 596 -13.88 19.27 -5.43
C LEU A 596 -15.37 19.50 -5.73
N GLY A 597 -15.94 18.69 -6.62
CA GLY A 597 -17.35 18.77 -6.95
C GLY A 597 -17.78 17.78 -8.03
N LEU A 598 -19.09 17.68 -8.20
CA LEU A 598 -19.72 16.92 -9.27
C LEU A 598 -20.67 17.82 -10.04
N GLU A 599 -20.63 17.72 -11.37
CA GLU A 599 -21.58 18.40 -12.26
C GLU A 599 -22.24 17.37 -13.17
N LEU A 600 -23.57 17.32 -13.15
CA LEU A 600 -24.36 16.51 -14.06
C LEU A 600 -24.94 17.40 -15.16
N ALA A 601 -24.43 17.25 -16.39
CA ALA A 601 -24.89 18.02 -17.54
C ALA A 601 -24.97 17.13 -18.79
N ASP A 602 -26.07 17.21 -19.53
CA ASP A 602 -26.24 16.54 -20.83
C ASP A 602 -25.95 15.02 -20.83
N GLY A 603 -26.32 14.32 -19.76
CA GLY A 603 -26.05 12.88 -19.60
C GLY A 603 -24.57 12.54 -19.36
N THR A 604 -23.76 13.54 -19.01
CA THR A 604 -22.36 13.42 -18.60
C THR A 604 -22.22 13.76 -17.12
N LEU A 605 -21.57 12.89 -16.36
CA LEU A 605 -21.09 13.20 -15.02
C LEU A 605 -19.66 13.73 -15.10
N LYS A 606 -19.46 14.99 -14.76
CA LYS A 606 -18.13 15.55 -14.56
C LYS A 606 -17.73 15.39 -13.10
N VAL A 607 -16.55 14.81 -12.89
CA VAL A 607 -15.96 14.57 -11.57
C VAL A 607 -14.75 15.49 -11.43
N ASP A 608 -14.87 16.54 -10.64
CA ASP A 608 -13.81 17.52 -10.46
C ASP A 608 -12.90 17.15 -9.29
N LEU A 609 -11.60 17.03 -9.55
CA LEU A 609 -10.59 16.58 -8.61
C LEU A 609 -9.50 17.63 -8.42
N SER A 610 -8.80 17.57 -7.29
CA SER A 610 -7.67 18.47 -6.99
C SER A 610 -6.48 18.27 -7.93
N GLU A 611 -5.64 19.29 -8.04
CA GLU A 611 -4.43 19.29 -8.87
C GLU A 611 -3.50 18.08 -8.64
N SER A 612 -3.45 17.58 -7.41
CA SER A 612 -2.64 16.42 -7.03
C SER A 612 -2.91 15.16 -7.85
N LEU A 613 -4.08 15.05 -8.53
CA LEU A 613 -4.37 13.97 -9.47
C LEU A 613 -3.26 13.77 -10.52
N ARG A 614 -2.60 14.86 -10.95
CA ARG A 614 -1.51 14.82 -11.93
C ARG A 614 -0.36 13.90 -11.53
N ASN A 615 -0.14 13.69 -10.23
CA ASN A 615 0.92 12.83 -9.71
C ASN A 615 0.73 11.34 -10.06
N LEU A 616 -0.48 10.91 -10.44
CA LEU A 616 -0.73 9.57 -10.98
C LEU A 616 -0.27 9.38 -12.43
N PHE A 617 0.11 10.46 -13.11
CA PHE A 617 0.40 10.46 -14.54
C PHE A 617 1.79 11.09 -14.81
N PRO A 618 2.89 10.52 -14.30
CA PRO A 618 4.24 11.02 -14.61
C PRO A 618 4.54 10.92 -16.11
N GLU A 619 5.21 11.93 -16.67
CA GLU A 619 5.56 12.00 -18.10
C GLU A 619 6.38 10.79 -18.59
N SER A 620 7.23 10.23 -17.72
CA SER A 620 8.09 9.07 -17.99
C SER A 620 7.58 7.78 -17.32
N GLY A 621 6.26 7.67 -17.09
CA GLY A 621 5.66 6.49 -16.46
C GLY A 621 5.77 5.23 -17.32
N GLY A 622 6.17 4.13 -16.69
CA GLY A 622 6.22 2.81 -17.31
C GLY A 622 4.85 2.14 -17.34
N GLU A 623 4.83 0.85 -17.68
CA GLU A 623 3.59 0.07 -17.74
C GLU A 623 2.91 -0.05 -16.37
N GLU A 624 3.67 -0.16 -15.28
CA GLU A 624 3.10 -0.23 -13.92
C GLU A 624 2.36 1.05 -13.54
N GLU A 625 2.96 2.23 -13.76
CA GLU A 625 2.31 3.53 -13.50
C GLU A 625 1.05 3.73 -14.36
N LYS A 626 1.07 3.28 -15.63
CA LYS A 626 -0.12 3.29 -16.50
C LYS A 626 -1.22 2.37 -15.96
N MET A 627 -0.87 1.19 -15.45
CA MET A 627 -1.83 0.25 -14.86
C MET A 627 -2.38 0.76 -13.52
N GLN A 628 -1.57 1.47 -12.72
CA GLN A 628 -2.02 2.15 -11.50
C GLN A 628 -3.03 3.26 -11.82
N ALA A 629 -2.73 4.09 -12.81
CA ALA A 629 -3.66 5.10 -13.30
C ALA A 629 -4.96 4.47 -13.84
N ALA A 630 -4.86 3.36 -14.60
CA ALA A 630 -6.03 2.63 -15.09
C ALA A 630 -6.91 2.10 -13.94
N LEU A 631 -6.30 1.46 -12.94
CA LEU A 631 -7.00 0.94 -11.76
C LEU A 631 -7.77 2.05 -11.03
N PHE A 632 -7.12 3.20 -10.81
CA PHE A 632 -7.74 4.37 -10.17
C PHE A 632 -8.92 4.91 -10.99
N LEU A 633 -8.72 5.14 -12.29
CA LEU A 633 -9.75 5.68 -13.17
C LEU A 633 -10.94 4.72 -13.31
N ASP A 634 -10.67 3.42 -13.45
CA ASP A 634 -11.70 2.41 -13.61
C ASP A 634 -12.56 2.28 -12.34
N ALA A 635 -11.95 2.35 -11.15
CA ALA A 635 -12.69 2.37 -9.88
C ALA A 635 -13.70 3.53 -9.82
N ILE A 636 -13.27 4.74 -10.17
CA ILE A 636 -14.13 5.94 -10.20
C ILE A 636 -15.21 5.80 -11.26
N LYS A 637 -14.84 5.45 -12.49
CA LYS A 637 -15.78 5.39 -13.62
C LYS A 637 -16.82 4.31 -13.43
N LEU A 638 -16.44 3.10 -13.00
CA LEU A 638 -17.39 2.02 -12.74
C LEU A 638 -18.37 2.41 -11.62
N THR A 639 -17.86 3.01 -10.54
CA THR A 639 -18.71 3.49 -9.44
C THR A 639 -19.66 4.59 -9.94
N ALA A 640 -19.17 5.53 -10.75
CA ALA A 640 -20.00 6.55 -11.38
C ALA A 640 -21.10 5.96 -12.27
N PHE A 641 -20.75 5.11 -13.24
CA PHE A 641 -21.72 4.52 -14.17
C PHE A 641 -22.73 3.61 -13.50
N LYS A 642 -22.37 2.92 -12.41
CA LYS A 642 -23.31 2.02 -11.72
C LYS A 642 -24.20 2.70 -10.71
N ASN A 643 -23.88 3.94 -10.32
CA ASN A 643 -24.65 4.71 -9.35
C ASN A 643 -25.22 6.00 -9.95
N SER A 644 -25.26 6.12 -11.28
CA SER A 644 -25.89 7.23 -11.98
C SER A 644 -26.38 6.79 -13.36
N ASP A 645 -27.39 7.49 -13.91
CA ASP A 645 -27.97 7.18 -15.23
C ASP A 645 -27.20 7.86 -16.39
N VAL A 646 -25.90 8.09 -16.21
CA VAL A 646 -25.08 8.81 -17.19
C VAL A 646 -24.53 7.88 -18.27
N LYS A 647 -24.32 8.44 -19.45
CA LYS A 647 -23.68 7.74 -20.59
C LYS A 647 -22.22 8.12 -20.75
N LYS A 648 -21.76 9.16 -20.06
CA LYS A 648 -20.39 9.65 -20.12
C LYS A 648 -19.93 10.06 -18.72
N VAL A 649 -18.70 9.74 -18.40
CA VAL A 649 -18.00 10.22 -17.20
C VAL A 649 -16.73 10.93 -17.65
N GLU A 650 -16.48 12.11 -17.10
CA GLU A 650 -15.35 12.97 -17.45
C GLU A 650 -14.69 13.47 -16.17
N LEU A 651 -13.40 13.17 -15.99
CA LEU A 651 -12.65 13.68 -14.85
C LEU A 651 -12.00 15.01 -15.23
N LEU A 652 -12.16 16.00 -14.36
CA LEU A 652 -11.59 17.34 -14.46
C LEU A 652 -10.56 17.56 -13.36
N ILE A 653 -9.67 18.52 -13.59
CA ILE A 653 -8.71 18.99 -12.59
C ILE A 653 -8.96 20.47 -12.37
N GLU A 654 -9.42 20.83 -11.17
CA GLU A 654 -9.76 22.20 -10.79
C GLU A 654 -10.73 22.88 -11.78
N GLY A 655 -11.72 22.13 -12.25
CA GLY A 655 -12.74 22.57 -13.19
C GLY A 655 -12.31 22.56 -14.66
N GLU A 656 -11.05 22.23 -14.96
CA GLU A 656 -10.51 22.22 -16.32
C GLU A 656 -10.26 20.80 -16.86
N ALA A 657 -10.49 20.61 -18.16
CA ALA A 657 -10.09 19.39 -18.85
C ALA A 657 -8.56 19.41 -19.05
N TRP A 658 -7.91 18.29 -18.75
CA TRP A 658 -6.45 18.18 -18.85
C TRP A 658 -6.02 17.16 -19.92
N SER A 659 -4.95 17.48 -20.64
CA SER A 659 -4.33 16.57 -21.63
C SER A 659 -3.31 15.68 -20.93
N LEU A 660 -3.56 14.37 -20.96
CA LEU A 660 -2.69 13.36 -20.37
C LEU A 660 -1.38 13.18 -21.16
N PRO A 661 -0.27 12.78 -20.49
CA PRO A 661 0.90 12.23 -21.17
C PRO A 661 0.55 11.01 -22.03
N GLU A 662 1.39 10.73 -23.02
CA GLU A 662 1.15 9.64 -23.98
C GLU A 662 1.10 8.26 -23.30
N GLY A 663 0.17 7.40 -23.74
CA GLY A 663 0.05 6.02 -23.28
C GLY A 663 -0.79 5.81 -22.02
N TYR A 664 -1.29 6.86 -21.38
CA TYR A 664 -2.20 6.75 -20.25
C TYR A 664 -3.67 6.57 -20.67
N PRO A 665 -4.48 5.88 -19.85
CA PRO A 665 -5.92 5.75 -20.05
C PRO A 665 -6.62 7.12 -19.98
N SER A 666 -7.55 7.36 -20.90
CA SER A 666 -8.32 8.62 -21.01
C SER A 666 -9.03 9.00 -19.69
N LEU A 667 -9.04 10.30 -19.34
CA LEU A 667 -9.86 10.84 -18.24
C LEU A 667 -11.37 10.82 -18.54
N THR A 668 -11.74 10.65 -19.81
CA THR A 668 -13.11 10.59 -20.28
C THR A 668 -13.45 9.17 -20.73
N GLN A 669 -14.62 8.68 -20.32
CA GLN A 669 -15.16 7.40 -20.76
C GLN A 669 -16.63 7.56 -21.16
N SER A 670 -17.02 6.92 -22.26
CA SER A 670 -18.42 6.78 -22.67
C SER A 670 -18.86 5.33 -22.50
N LEU A 671 -20.12 5.13 -22.12
CA LEU A 671 -20.72 3.81 -21.98
C LEU A 671 -21.68 3.56 -23.14
N SER A 672 -21.27 2.69 -24.06
CA SER A 672 -22.06 2.29 -25.25
C SER A 672 -22.78 0.95 -25.05
N GLY A 673 -22.42 0.18 -24.01
CA GLY A 673 -22.99 -1.14 -23.73
C GLY A 673 -22.51 -1.74 -22.41
N THR A 674 -22.34 -3.06 -22.37
CA THR A 674 -21.81 -3.78 -21.21
C THR A 674 -20.29 -3.66 -21.13
N PHE A 675 -19.78 -3.40 -19.92
CA PHE A 675 -18.36 -3.45 -19.62
C PHE A 675 -17.96 -4.79 -19.01
N TYR A 676 -16.66 -5.10 -19.02
CA TYR A 676 -16.10 -6.34 -18.49
C TYR A 676 -14.95 -6.01 -17.54
N ILE A 677 -15.03 -6.53 -16.31
CA ILE A 677 -14.14 -6.19 -15.20
C ILE A 677 -13.17 -7.35 -14.96
N ASN A 678 -11.92 -7.02 -14.62
CA ASN A 678 -10.85 -7.98 -14.35
C ASN A 678 -10.75 -9.04 -15.47
N PRO A 679 -10.60 -8.63 -16.74
CA PRO A 679 -10.58 -9.59 -17.84
C PRO A 679 -9.42 -10.57 -17.69
N GLU A 680 -9.72 -11.84 -17.93
CA GLU A 680 -8.76 -12.94 -18.02
C GLU A 680 -8.74 -13.51 -19.45
N PRO A 681 -7.58 -14.02 -19.91
CA PRO A 681 -7.41 -14.58 -21.25
C PRO A 681 -8.18 -15.88 -21.48
#